data_AF-A0A422N8Y8-F1
#
_entry.id   AF-A0A422N8Y8-F1
#
_cell.length_a   1.000
_cell.length_b   1.000
_cell.length_c   1.000
_cell.angle_alpha   90.00
_cell.angle_beta   90.00
_cell.angle_gamma   90.00
#
_symmetry.space_group_name_H-M   'P 1'
#
loop_
_entity.id
_entity.type
_entity.pdbx_description
1 polymer ?
#
loop_
_entity_poly.entity_id
_entity_poly.type
_entity_poly.pdbx_seq_one_letter_code
_entity_poly.pdbx_strand_id
1 'polypeptide(L)'
;GIPLALLRPHDDEAFASLAKEARGAGRKSGGPSPHAAADALNERARELADQVLRGDRGFLDREPEGVPLSMLPLDTDRGFHEMEVERAVLKLTDPKKNADKIAALEDRLTDRAHELAHERLSGDRGFLDPGPEGVPLADLPLDEDPKFHQMEAERAKLKERDPVGNAYRIRELEDKLNNRAHDLAGEVLEDDLKGIDAVPEGVPLVLLRPHDDAEFASCLPELRRLKKKPRLNAAPIAALQGKMNDRVHALAKEMIHAGRKLLDPEPEGVPLELLPLDTDKKFGDLEKKLHALQAARRPNDGAIAKVREQLNDRVHELAKEKIEGDRGFLDPEPEGVPLADLPLEADEKFHKMEAERAKLKEGSGKNVDAIARLEAALNDRVHEMARELKEAERAFLNATSYGIPRELLPLDKDRNFQGMEQQLRKLKHSPHRNATAIGNLQEMMQDRADELGLQMLKGDRARYLEPEYEGVELVDVPIDDDKAFTEWEQERAILKAKNPESNEIEALEGKLKDRFHELARERVQKDRMFLDAEPEGIPLGDVPVDEDADFKRMEGQLRKLSRDRRRKGPAISDMRESLNDRAHELAKVVVADDVRCLKDAYRGIQKEDLNLHKDKDFRELANQRRTASKKDSPCCRNCHY
;
A
#
# COMPACT_ATOMS: atom_id res chain seq x y z
N GLY A 1 -71.45 43.22 -42.40
CA GLY A 1 -71.14 42.45 -43.62
C GLY A 1 -72.32 41.68 -44.21
N ILE A 2 -73.46 41.56 -43.52
CA ILE A 2 -74.67 40.93 -44.09
C ILE A 2 -75.36 41.93 -45.05
N PRO A 3 -75.67 41.54 -46.31
CA PRO A 3 -76.45 42.37 -47.22
C PRO A 3 -77.87 42.64 -46.67
N LEU A 4 -78.33 43.89 -46.71
CA LEU A 4 -79.68 44.28 -46.26
C LEU A 4 -80.81 43.48 -46.95
N ALA A 5 -80.60 43.08 -48.21
CA ALA A 5 -81.54 42.25 -48.96
C ALA A 5 -81.72 40.85 -48.37
N LEU A 6 -80.68 40.30 -47.75
CA LEU A 6 -80.72 39.01 -47.05
C LEU A 6 -81.24 39.16 -45.62
N LEU A 7 -80.98 40.30 -44.97
CA LEU A 7 -81.47 40.59 -43.62
C LEU A 7 -83.00 40.80 -43.57
N ARG A 8 -83.61 41.23 -44.68
CA ARG A 8 -85.05 41.48 -44.84
C ARG A 8 -85.65 42.26 -43.64
N PRO A 9 -85.13 43.46 -43.33
CA PRO A 9 -85.50 44.16 -42.12
C PRO A 9 -86.98 44.55 -42.07
N HIS A 10 -87.69 44.61 -43.20
CA HIS A 10 -89.14 44.85 -43.22
C HIS A 10 -90.00 43.68 -42.73
N ASP A 11 -89.44 42.48 -42.61
CA ASP A 11 -90.10 41.33 -42.00
C ASP A 11 -90.15 41.47 -40.46
N ASP A 12 -89.32 42.35 -39.89
CA ASP A 12 -89.36 42.71 -38.46
C ASP A 12 -90.40 43.81 -38.20
N GLU A 13 -91.34 43.55 -37.29
CA GLU A 13 -92.44 44.45 -36.98
C GLU A 13 -91.98 45.81 -36.44
N ALA A 14 -90.90 45.83 -35.65
CA ALA A 14 -90.36 47.05 -35.06
C ALA A 14 -89.69 47.93 -36.12
N PHE A 15 -88.87 47.35 -37.01
CA PHE A 15 -88.29 48.05 -38.14
C PHE A 15 -89.36 48.53 -39.13
N ALA A 16 -90.37 47.71 -39.42
CA ALA A 16 -91.50 48.09 -40.29
C ALA A 16 -92.29 49.28 -39.72
N SER A 17 -92.46 49.32 -38.39
CA SER A 17 -93.11 50.42 -37.67
C SER A 17 -92.27 51.70 -37.72
N LEU A 18 -90.96 51.61 -37.42
CA LEU A 18 -90.01 52.72 -37.55
C LEU A 18 -89.97 53.25 -39.00
N ALA A 19 -90.01 52.37 -40.00
CA ALA A 19 -90.01 52.76 -41.40
C ALA A 19 -91.33 53.43 -41.84
N LYS A 20 -92.45 53.11 -41.18
CA LYS A 20 -93.74 53.78 -41.38
C LYS A 20 -93.76 55.16 -40.74
N GLU A 21 -93.19 55.30 -39.55
CA GLU A 21 -93.04 56.57 -38.84
C GLU A 21 -92.09 57.53 -39.58
N ALA A 22 -90.95 57.03 -40.07
CA ALA A 22 -90.01 57.78 -40.90
C ALA A 22 -90.67 58.34 -42.17
N ARG A 23 -91.57 57.57 -42.81
CA ARG A 23 -92.36 58.02 -43.97
C ARG A 23 -93.44 59.05 -43.61
N GLY A 24 -93.95 59.03 -42.37
CA GLY A 24 -94.98 59.95 -41.87
C GLY A 24 -94.43 61.28 -41.31
N ALA A 25 -93.16 61.32 -40.89
CA ALA A 25 -92.52 62.48 -40.26
C ALA A 25 -92.44 63.72 -41.18
N GLY A 26 -92.45 63.55 -42.50
CA GLY A 26 -92.48 64.66 -43.47
C GLY A 26 -93.80 65.45 -43.55
N ARG A 27 -94.86 65.03 -42.82
CA ARG A 27 -96.20 65.64 -42.90
C ARG A 27 -96.75 66.27 -41.61
N LYS A 28 -96.06 66.17 -40.46
CA LYS A 28 -96.53 66.74 -39.18
C LYS A 28 -95.39 67.46 -38.44
N SER A 29 -95.69 68.62 -37.86
CA SER A 29 -94.77 69.52 -37.14
C SER A 29 -94.29 69.01 -35.77
N GLY A 30 -94.04 67.70 -35.64
CA GLY A 30 -93.60 67.07 -34.39
C GLY A 30 -93.00 65.67 -34.54
N GLY A 31 -92.61 65.25 -35.75
CA GLY A 31 -91.92 63.98 -35.99
C GLY A 31 -90.39 64.09 -35.79
N PRO A 32 -89.68 62.96 -35.59
CA PRO A 32 -88.22 62.94 -35.53
C PRO A 32 -87.61 63.48 -36.83
N SER A 33 -86.44 64.12 -36.74
CA SER A 33 -85.75 64.65 -37.91
C SER A 33 -85.42 63.53 -38.91
N PRO A 34 -85.28 63.81 -40.23
CA PRO A 34 -84.92 62.79 -41.21
C PRO A 34 -83.61 62.03 -40.89
N HIS A 35 -82.66 62.70 -40.22
CA HIS A 35 -81.42 62.07 -39.76
C HIS A 35 -81.70 61.14 -38.56
N ALA A 36 -82.45 61.61 -37.55
CA ALA A 36 -82.81 60.78 -36.40
C ALA A 36 -83.64 59.54 -36.77
N ALA A 37 -84.51 59.63 -37.79
CA ALA A 37 -85.26 58.49 -38.31
C ALA A 37 -84.37 57.49 -39.06
N ALA A 38 -83.37 57.97 -39.82
CA ALA A 38 -82.38 57.12 -40.48
C ALA A 38 -81.48 56.43 -39.45
N ASP A 39 -81.08 57.13 -38.40
CA ASP A 39 -80.29 56.57 -37.30
C ASP A 39 -81.06 55.47 -36.57
N ALA A 40 -82.33 55.69 -36.21
CA ALA A 40 -83.17 54.67 -35.57
C ALA A 40 -83.38 53.42 -36.43
N LEU A 41 -83.55 53.58 -37.76
CA LEU A 41 -83.61 52.47 -38.71
C LEU A 41 -82.26 51.74 -38.80
N ASN A 42 -81.15 52.47 -38.84
CA ASN A 42 -79.82 51.88 -38.84
C ASN A 42 -79.53 51.12 -37.55
N GLU A 43 -79.92 51.64 -36.38
CA GLU A 43 -79.78 50.93 -35.11
C GLU A 43 -80.60 49.63 -35.11
N ARG A 44 -81.87 49.67 -35.53
CA ARG A 44 -82.69 48.45 -35.59
C ARG A 44 -82.14 47.44 -36.61
N ALA A 45 -81.59 47.89 -37.74
CA ALA A 45 -80.91 47.02 -38.68
C ALA A 45 -79.64 46.38 -38.09
N ARG A 46 -78.88 47.11 -37.25
CA ARG A 46 -77.74 46.55 -36.51
C ARG A 46 -78.20 45.51 -35.50
N GLU A 47 -79.25 45.80 -34.72
CA GLU A 47 -79.83 44.83 -33.77
C GLU A 47 -80.28 43.53 -34.46
N LEU A 48 -80.91 43.64 -35.63
CA LEU A 48 -81.32 42.47 -36.42
C LEU A 48 -80.12 41.68 -36.92
N ALA A 49 -79.06 42.36 -37.38
CA ALA A 49 -77.83 41.68 -37.77
C ALA A 49 -77.19 40.95 -36.58
N ASP A 50 -77.14 41.59 -35.40
CA ASP A 50 -76.60 40.99 -34.17
C ASP A 50 -77.43 39.78 -33.72
N GLN A 51 -78.77 39.84 -33.84
CA GLN A 51 -79.65 38.71 -33.55
C GLN A 51 -79.39 37.51 -34.46
N VAL A 52 -79.19 37.76 -35.77
CA VAL A 52 -78.88 36.69 -36.74
C VAL A 52 -77.53 36.04 -36.42
N LEU A 53 -76.52 36.83 -36.05
CA LEU A 53 -75.19 36.32 -35.72
C LEU A 53 -75.19 35.57 -34.38
N ARG A 54 -75.59 36.23 -33.29
CA ARG A 54 -75.56 35.65 -31.93
C ARG A 54 -76.56 34.52 -31.72
N GLY A 55 -77.72 34.59 -32.35
CA GLY A 55 -78.82 33.64 -32.19
C GLY A 55 -78.55 32.26 -32.79
N ASP A 56 -77.47 32.11 -33.58
CA ASP A 56 -77.18 30.91 -34.36
C ASP A 56 -75.82 30.28 -34.05
N ARG A 57 -75.29 30.53 -32.83
CA ARG A 57 -74.04 29.94 -32.32
C ARG A 57 -74.17 28.51 -31.77
N GLY A 58 -75.31 27.86 -31.95
CA GLY A 58 -75.60 26.55 -31.36
C GLY A 58 -74.76 25.37 -31.87
N PHE A 59 -73.96 25.58 -32.93
CA PHE A 59 -73.01 24.60 -33.47
C PHE A 59 -71.66 24.59 -32.73
N LEU A 60 -71.35 25.64 -31.96
CA LEU A 60 -70.13 25.73 -31.17
C LEU A 60 -70.21 24.83 -29.94
N ASP A 61 -69.05 24.34 -29.50
CA ASP A 61 -68.93 23.72 -28.18
C ASP A 61 -69.34 24.71 -27.08
N ARG A 62 -70.06 24.24 -26.06
CA ARG A 62 -70.57 25.11 -24.99
C ARG A 62 -69.48 25.66 -24.09
N GLU A 63 -68.43 24.86 -23.90
CA GLU A 63 -67.27 25.16 -23.08
C GLU A 63 -65.99 24.72 -23.81
N PRO A 64 -65.60 25.42 -24.91
CA PRO A 64 -64.32 25.17 -25.57
C PRO A 64 -63.17 25.32 -24.56
N GLU A 65 -62.23 24.36 -24.52
CA GLU A 65 -61.16 24.30 -23.51
C GLU A 65 -61.69 24.41 -22.05
N GLY A 66 -62.92 23.95 -21.79
CA GLY A 66 -63.58 24.07 -20.49
C GLY A 66 -64.03 25.50 -20.12
N VAL A 67 -63.87 26.48 -21.01
CA VAL A 67 -64.24 27.89 -20.80
C VAL A 67 -65.61 28.19 -21.43
N PRO A 68 -66.59 28.73 -20.70
CA PRO A 68 -67.90 29.08 -21.26
C PRO A 68 -67.79 30.10 -22.40
N LEU A 69 -68.57 29.93 -23.49
CA LEU A 69 -68.61 30.85 -24.62
C LEU A 69 -68.85 32.31 -24.23
N SER A 70 -69.55 32.56 -23.12
CA SER A 70 -69.81 33.92 -22.60
C SER A 70 -68.54 34.65 -22.13
N MET A 71 -67.47 33.91 -21.84
CA MET A 71 -66.18 34.47 -21.42
C MET A 71 -65.24 34.75 -22.60
N LEU A 72 -65.62 34.34 -23.81
CA LEU A 72 -64.82 34.50 -25.01
C LEU A 72 -65.19 35.80 -25.74
N PRO A 73 -64.19 36.51 -26.32
CA PRO A 73 -64.41 37.78 -27.02
C PRO A 73 -64.99 37.58 -28.44
N LEU A 74 -65.94 36.65 -28.64
CA LEU A 74 -66.45 36.24 -29.96
C LEU A 74 -67.02 37.40 -30.79
N ASP A 75 -67.64 38.38 -30.12
CA ASP A 75 -68.24 39.54 -30.78
C ASP A 75 -67.20 40.59 -31.22
N THR A 76 -66.04 40.60 -30.57
CA THR A 76 -64.96 41.56 -30.82
C THR A 76 -63.80 40.96 -31.59
N ASP A 77 -63.68 39.63 -31.62
CA ASP A 77 -62.67 38.93 -32.42
C ASP A 77 -63.00 39.10 -33.89
N ARG A 78 -62.11 39.79 -34.60
CA ARG A 78 -62.30 40.13 -36.00
C ARG A 78 -62.38 38.89 -36.88
N GLY A 79 -61.52 37.90 -36.64
CA GLY A 79 -61.47 36.67 -37.44
C GLY A 79 -62.76 35.85 -37.28
N PHE A 80 -63.22 35.69 -36.04
CA PHE A 80 -64.48 35.03 -35.73
C PHE A 80 -65.66 35.78 -36.36
N HIS A 81 -65.75 37.10 -36.19
CA HIS A 81 -66.85 37.90 -36.74
C HIS A 81 -66.93 37.83 -38.27
N GLU A 82 -65.81 37.90 -38.98
CA GLU A 82 -65.77 37.81 -40.44
C GLU A 82 -66.30 36.45 -40.94
N MET A 83 -65.88 35.35 -40.31
CA MET A 83 -66.36 33.99 -40.63
C MET A 83 -67.83 33.79 -40.24
N GLU A 84 -68.25 34.35 -39.11
CA GLU A 84 -69.64 34.28 -38.62
C GLU A 84 -70.60 34.99 -39.58
N VAL A 85 -70.19 36.15 -40.11
CA VAL A 85 -70.94 36.88 -41.13
C VAL A 85 -71.01 36.12 -42.45
N GLU A 86 -69.89 35.53 -42.90
CA GLU A 86 -69.88 34.70 -44.12
C GLU A 86 -70.85 33.52 -43.98
N ARG A 87 -70.81 32.83 -42.83
CA ARG A 87 -71.73 31.73 -42.51
C ARG A 87 -73.19 32.20 -42.53
N ALA A 88 -73.49 33.33 -41.89
CA ALA A 88 -74.84 33.90 -41.88
C ALA A 88 -75.34 34.23 -43.30
N VAL A 89 -74.47 34.79 -44.16
CA VAL A 89 -74.81 35.08 -45.57
C VAL A 89 -75.10 33.80 -46.36
N LEU A 90 -74.29 32.76 -46.21
CA LEU A 90 -74.50 31.48 -46.90
C LEU A 90 -75.79 30.80 -46.45
N LYS A 91 -76.09 30.87 -45.15
CA LYS A 91 -77.33 30.34 -44.55
C LYS A 91 -78.56 31.14 -44.98
N LEU A 92 -78.48 32.46 -45.07
CA LEU A 92 -79.59 33.30 -45.56
C LEU A 92 -79.81 33.18 -47.08
N THR A 93 -78.78 32.80 -47.84
CA THR A 93 -78.87 32.63 -49.29
C THR A 93 -79.55 31.32 -49.68
N ASP A 94 -78.97 30.18 -49.27
CA ASP A 94 -79.52 28.84 -49.50
C ASP A 94 -78.79 27.81 -48.62
N PRO A 95 -79.34 27.43 -47.45
CA PRO A 95 -78.68 26.50 -46.54
C PRO A 95 -78.36 25.14 -47.16
N LYS A 96 -79.22 24.66 -48.08
CA LYS A 96 -79.09 23.31 -48.64
C LYS A 96 -77.99 23.24 -49.67
N LYS A 97 -77.88 24.25 -50.56
CA LYS A 97 -76.82 24.31 -51.57
C LYS A 97 -75.45 24.66 -50.98
N ASN A 98 -75.43 25.39 -49.88
CA ASN A 98 -74.20 25.83 -49.22
C ASN A 98 -73.77 24.92 -48.06
N ALA A 99 -74.40 23.75 -47.88
CA ALA A 99 -74.19 22.89 -46.72
C ALA A 99 -72.71 22.58 -46.44
N ASP A 100 -71.94 22.16 -47.44
CA ASP A 100 -70.51 21.83 -47.27
C ASP A 100 -69.66 23.04 -46.85
N LYS A 101 -69.98 24.23 -47.39
CA LYS A 101 -69.29 25.48 -47.03
C LYS A 101 -69.66 25.96 -45.64
N ILE A 102 -70.92 25.77 -45.25
CA ILE A 102 -71.40 26.09 -43.91
C ILE A 102 -70.70 25.18 -42.89
N ALA A 103 -70.64 23.87 -43.14
CA ALA A 103 -69.96 22.92 -42.26
C ALA A 103 -68.46 23.27 -42.10
N ALA A 104 -67.76 23.56 -43.20
CA ALA A 104 -66.35 23.97 -43.14
C ALA A 104 -66.12 25.29 -42.38
N LEU A 105 -67.09 26.22 -42.42
CA LEU A 105 -67.04 27.45 -41.61
C LEU A 105 -67.38 27.16 -40.14
N GLU A 106 -68.31 26.25 -39.86
CA GLU A 106 -68.65 25.82 -38.50
C GLU A 106 -67.46 25.15 -37.82
N ASP A 107 -66.72 24.30 -38.52
CA ASP A 107 -65.47 23.70 -38.03
C ASP A 107 -64.44 24.79 -37.70
N ARG A 108 -64.19 25.73 -38.63
CA ARG A 108 -63.24 26.84 -38.41
C ARG A 108 -63.65 27.80 -37.29
N LEU A 109 -64.96 28.05 -37.15
CA LEU A 109 -65.50 28.88 -36.06
C LEU A 109 -65.35 28.17 -34.72
N THR A 110 -65.57 26.85 -34.69
CA THR A 110 -65.32 26.01 -33.52
C THR A 110 -63.82 26.03 -33.15
N ASP A 111 -62.93 25.81 -34.12
CA ASP A 111 -61.48 25.89 -33.92
C ASP A 111 -61.06 27.26 -33.37
N ARG A 112 -61.57 28.36 -33.95
CA ARG A 112 -61.28 29.72 -33.46
C ARG A 112 -61.82 29.95 -32.05
N ALA A 113 -62.96 29.36 -31.68
CA ALA A 113 -63.47 29.45 -30.31
C ALA A 113 -62.56 28.71 -29.32
N HIS A 114 -62.01 27.54 -29.67
CA HIS A 114 -61.00 26.84 -28.87
C HIS A 114 -59.69 27.65 -28.79
N GLU A 115 -59.22 28.24 -29.89
CA GLU A 115 -58.06 29.14 -29.88
C GLU A 115 -58.24 30.32 -28.91
N LEU A 116 -59.39 30.99 -28.97
CA LEU A 116 -59.71 32.12 -28.09
C LEU A 116 -59.81 31.69 -26.61
N ALA A 117 -60.33 30.49 -26.35
CA ALA A 117 -60.37 29.94 -25.00
C ALA A 117 -58.95 29.64 -24.48
N HIS A 118 -58.10 29.05 -25.31
CA HIS A 118 -56.71 28.80 -25.00
C HIS A 118 -55.91 30.10 -24.76
N GLU A 119 -56.05 31.12 -25.62
CA GLU A 119 -55.45 32.46 -25.45
C GLU A 119 -55.88 33.10 -24.12
N ARG A 120 -57.15 32.93 -23.74
CA ARG A 120 -57.70 33.46 -22.49
C ARG A 120 -57.13 32.78 -21.24
N LEU A 121 -56.94 31.47 -21.28
CA LEU A 121 -56.37 30.68 -20.19
C LEU A 121 -54.87 30.95 -20.04
N SER A 122 -54.10 30.77 -21.12
CA SER A 122 -52.65 31.00 -21.14
C SER A 122 -52.24 32.42 -20.75
N GLY A 123 -53.03 33.43 -21.15
CA GLY A 123 -52.81 34.83 -20.78
C GLY A 123 -53.08 35.16 -19.30
N ASP A 124 -53.72 34.27 -18.53
CA ASP A 124 -54.05 34.48 -17.12
C ASP A 124 -53.19 33.65 -16.15
N ARG A 125 -52.04 33.16 -16.61
CA ARG A 125 -51.06 32.36 -15.82
C ARG A 125 -50.13 33.17 -14.92
N GLY A 126 -50.34 34.48 -14.77
CA GLY A 126 -49.43 35.37 -14.02
C GLY A 126 -49.32 35.12 -12.50
N PHE A 127 -50.13 34.20 -11.95
CA PHE A 127 -50.06 33.77 -10.55
C PHE A 127 -49.11 32.58 -10.33
N LEU A 128 -48.60 31.96 -11.40
CA LEU A 128 -47.66 30.86 -11.31
C LEU A 128 -46.25 31.37 -10.96
N ASP A 129 -45.48 30.54 -10.26
CA ASP A 129 -44.03 30.72 -10.14
C ASP A 129 -43.42 30.79 -11.55
N PRO A 130 -42.67 31.85 -11.91
CA PRO A 130 -42.01 31.94 -13.22
C PRO A 130 -40.97 30.83 -13.50
N GLY A 131 -40.45 30.18 -12.46
CA GLY A 131 -39.39 29.18 -12.57
C GLY A 131 -39.52 28.02 -11.56
N PRO A 132 -40.60 27.23 -11.58
CA PRO A 132 -40.77 26.08 -10.68
C PRO A 132 -39.61 25.09 -10.83
N GLU A 133 -39.00 24.69 -9.72
CA GLU A 133 -37.75 23.88 -9.69
C GLU A 133 -36.60 24.44 -10.55
N GLY A 134 -36.62 25.75 -10.85
CA GLY A 134 -35.66 26.40 -11.76
C GLY A 134 -35.96 26.26 -13.25
N VAL A 135 -37.07 25.61 -13.63
CA VAL A 135 -37.48 25.43 -15.03
C VAL A 135 -38.42 26.56 -15.47
N PRO A 136 -38.13 27.29 -16.57
CA PRO A 136 -39.02 28.33 -17.06
C PRO A 136 -40.41 27.80 -17.43
N LEU A 137 -41.48 28.54 -17.11
CA LEU A 137 -42.87 28.14 -17.46
C LEU A 137 -43.06 27.82 -18.95
N ALA A 138 -42.30 28.48 -19.84
CA ALA A 138 -42.37 28.25 -21.29
C ALA A 138 -41.88 26.85 -21.73
N ASP A 139 -41.10 26.17 -20.89
CA ASP A 139 -40.59 24.83 -21.14
C ASP A 139 -41.48 23.73 -20.51
N LEU A 140 -42.54 24.12 -19.78
CA LEU A 140 -43.46 23.19 -19.16
C LEU A 140 -44.63 22.83 -20.09
N PRO A 141 -45.06 21.56 -20.10
CA PRO A 141 -46.19 21.09 -20.90
C PRO A 141 -47.55 21.43 -20.25
N LEU A 142 -47.77 22.69 -19.84
CA LEU A 142 -48.96 23.10 -19.09
C LEU A 142 -50.26 22.91 -19.88
N ASP A 143 -50.20 23.15 -21.19
CA ASP A 143 -51.35 23.02 -22.10
C ASP A 143 -51.71 21.57 -22.41
N GLU A 144 -50.73 20.68 -22.27
CA GLU A 144 -50.86 19.26 -22.58
C GLU A 144 -51.25 18.44 -21.34
N ASP A 145 -51.10 19.00 -20.13
CA ASP A 145 -51.47 18.35 -18.87
C ASP A 145 -52.99 18.49 -18.58
N PRO A 146 -53.78 17.39 -18.65
CA PRO A 146 -55.22 17.48 -18.50
C PRO A 146 -55.67 17.96 -17.12
N LYS A 147 -54.88 17.67 -16.07
CA LYS A 147 -55.19 18.08 -14.69
C LYS A 147 -54.98 19.57 -14.51
N PHE A 148 -53.85 20.09 -14.99
CA PHE A 148 -53.56 21.52 -14.99
C PHE A 148 -54.66 22.28 -15.73
N HIS A 149 -54.97 21.85 -16.95
CA HIS A 149 -56.01 22.45 -17.78
C HIS A 149 -57.39 22.49 -17.10
N GLN A 150 -57.81 21.39 -16.46
CA GLN A 150 -59.08 21.33 -15.74
C GLN A 150 -59.16 22.34 -14.59
N MET A 151 -58.10 22.44 -13.77
CA MET A 151 -58.03 23.39 -12.66
C MET A 151 -57.94 24.84 -13.15
N GLU A 152 -57.26 25.07 -14.27
CA GLU A 152 -57.13 26.37 -14.91
C GLU A 152 -58.49 26.90 -15.41
N ALA A 153 -59.27 26.03 -16.08
CA ALA A 153 -60.63 26.35 -16.50
C ALA A 153 -61.57 26.58 -15.31
N GLU A 154 -61.47 25.80 -14.24
CA GLU A 154 -62.26 26.03 -13.01
C GLU A 154 -61.93 27.38 -12.36
N ARG A 155 -60.64 27.73 -12.30
CA ARG A 155 -60.19 29.04 -11.81
C ARG A 155 -60.78 30.17 -12.65
N ALA A 156 -60.75 30.06 -13.99
CA ALA A 156 -61.35 31.04 -14.89
C ALA A 156 -62.86 31.22 -14.61
N LYS A 157 -63.60 30.12 -14.39
CA LYS A 157 -65.03 30.16 -14.04
C LYS A 157 -65.30 30.88 -12.71
N LEU A 158 -64.51 30.60 -11.68
CA LEU A 158 -64.67 31.24 -10.36
C LEU A 158 -64.35 32.73 -10.40
N LYS A 159 -63.32 33.11 -11.17
CA LYS A 159 -62.88 34.49 -11.35
C LYS A 159 -63.92 35.32 -12.10
N GLU A 160 -64.61 34.75 -13.08
CA GLU A 160 -65.69 35.43 -13.78
C GLU A 160 -66.95 35.60 -12.90
N ARG A 161 -67.31 34.56 -12.13
CA ARG A 161 -68.57 34.55 -11.39
C ARG A 161 -68.60 35.56 -10.24
N ASP A 162 -67.58 35.54 -9.39
CA ASP A 162 -67.45 36.46 -8.25
C ASP A 162 -66.00 36.39 -7.72
N PRO A 163 -65.08 37.23 -8.23
CA PRO A 163 -63.69 37.19 -7.82
C PRO A 163 -63.50 37.49 -6.32
N VAL A 164 -64.37 38.32 -5.73
CA VAL A 164 -64.24 38.73 -4.32
C VAL A 164 -64.80 37.65 -3.40
N GLY A 165 -65.99 37.13 -3.68
CA GLY A 165 -66.62 36.07 -2.88
C GLY A 165 -65.93 34.72 -3.02
N ASN A 166 -65.29 34.44 -4.17
CA ASN A 166 -64.55 33.20 -4.40
C ASN A 166 -63.04 33.31 -4.08
N ALA A 167 -62.56 34.43 -3.52
CA ALA A 167 -61.13 34.69 -3.32
C ALA A 167 -60.37 33.53 -2.64
N TYR A 168 -60.95 32.90 -1.62
CA TYR A 168 -60.33 31.75 -0.94
C TYR A 168 -60.16 30.54 -1.87
N ARG A 169 -61.21 30.19 -2.63
CA ARG A 169 -61.19 29.05 -3.57
C ARG A 169 -60.27 29.31 -4.76
N ILE A 170 -60.24 30.54 -5.25
CA ILE A 170 -59.32 30.96 -6.32
C ILE A 170 -57.88 30.77 -5.84
N ARG A 171 -57.54 31.27 -4.64
CA ARG A 171 -56.21 31.08 -4.06
C ARG A 171 -55.86 29.60 -3.87
N GLU A 172 -56.79 28.79 -3.37
CA GLU A 172 -56.58 27.34 -3.21
C GLU A 172 -56.29 26.66 -4.55
N LEU A 173 -56.98 27.04 -5.63
CA LEU A 173 -56.69 26.55 -6.97
C LEU A 173 -55.35 27.07 -7.50
N GLU A 174 -55.00 28.34 -7.25
CA GLU A 174 -53.70 28.91 -7.61
C GLU A 174 -52.55 28.16 -6.93
N ASP A 175 -52.69 27.81 -5.65
CA ASP A 175 -51.71 26.99 -4.92
C ASP A 175 -51.61 25.57 -5.53
N LYS A 176 -52.74 24.95 -5.91
CA LYS A 176 -52.74 23.62 -6.58
C LYS A 176 -52.14 23.66 -7.97
N LEU A 177 -52.41 24.70 -8.75
CA LEU A 177 -51.85 24.93 -10.08
C LEU A 177 -50.33 25.15 -9.98
N ASN A 178 -49.86 25.94 -9.00
CA ASN A 178 -48.43 26.06 -8.70
C ASN A 178 -47.81 24.71 -8.35
N ASN A 179 -48.41 23.95 -7.41
CA ASN A 179 -47.89 22.62 -7.05
C ASN A 179 -47.83 21.68 -8.26
N ARG A 180 -48.84 21.68 -9.14
CA ARG A 180 -48.80 20.87 -10.37
C ARG A 180 -47.73 21.36 -11.34
N ALA A 181 -47.47 22.66 -11.42
CA ALA A 181 -46.36 23.21 -12.21
C ALA A 181 -44.99 22.76 -11.65
N HIS A 182 -44.82 22.70 -10.32
CA HIS A 182 -43.64 22.09 -9.69
C HIS A 182 -43.50 20.61 -9.99
N ASP A 183 -44.58 19.83 -9.92
CA ASP A 183 -44.57 18.42 -10.29
C ASP A 183 -44.14 18.23 -11.76
N LEU A 184 -44.72 19.02 -12.68
CA LEU A 184 -44.38 18.99 -14.10
C LEU A 184 -42.93 19.43 -14.36
N ALA A 185 -42.42 20.43 -13.62
CA ALA A 185 -41.02 20.82 -13.70
C ALA A 185 -40.10 19.66 -13.27
N GLY A 186 -40.45 18.94 -12.19
CA GLY A 186 -39.76 17.71 -11.80
C GLY A 186 -39.77 16.65 -12.89
N GLU A 187 -40.91 16.40 -13.52
CA GLU A 187 -41.05 15.47 -14.66
C GLU A 187 -40.17 15.89 -15.86
N VAL A 188 -40.04 17.20 -16.15
CA VAL A 188 -39.16 17.74 -17.19
C VAL A 188 -37.68 17.55 -16.85
N LEU A 189 -37.27 17.84 -15.62
CA LEU A 189 -35.89 17.63 -15.16
C LEU A 189 -35.51 16.13 -15.21
N GLU A 190 -36.43 15.23 -14.86
CA GLU A 190 -36.22 13.79 -15.02
C GLU A 190 -36.11 13.38 -16.49
N ASP A 191 -36.93 13.96 -17.37
CA ASP A 191 -36.86 13.70 -18.80
C ASP A 191 -35.54 14.19 -19.41
N ASP A 192 -35.04 15.36 -19.00
CA ASP A 192 -33.76 15.94 -19.43
C ASP A 192 -32.57 15.01 -19.18
N LEU A 193 -32.60 14.26 -18.08
CA LEU A 193 -31.56 13.27 -17.74
C LEU A 193 -31.70 11.94 -18.50
N LYS A 194 -32.79 11.69 -19.24
CA LYS A 194 -32.92 10.47 -20.04
C LYS A 194 -31.88 10.45 -21.15
N GLY A 195 -31.10 9.37 -21.21
CA GLY A 195 -30.00 9.20 -22.16
C GLY A 195 -28.66 9.79 -21.69
N ILE A 196 -28.62 10.38 -20.50
CA ILE A 196 -27.39 10.73 -19.80
C ILE A 196 -26.97 9.52 -18.93
N ASP A 197 -25.67 9.26 -18.83
CA ASP A 197 -25.13 8.22 -17.95
C ASP A 197 -25.55 8.53 -16.51
N ALA A 198 -26.19 7.56 -15.86
CA ALA A 198 -26.70 7.71 -14.51
C ALA A 198 -25.60 7.71 -13.44
N VAL A 199 -24.43 7.11 -13.75
CA VAL A 199 -23.32 6.92 -12.81
C VAL A 199 -21.96 7.21 -13.47
N PRO A 200 -21.75 8.41 -14.05
CA PRO A 200 -20.50 8.77 -14.72
C PRO A 200 -19.31 8.65 -13.75
N GLU A 201 -18.25 7.95 -14.19
CA GLU A 201 -17.06 7.66 -13.37
C GLU A 201 -17.35 6.99 -12.02
N GLY A 202 -18.52 6.35 -11.84
CA GLY A 202 -18.92 5.77 -10.55
C GLY A 202 -19.57 6.76 -9.57
N VAL A 203 -19.90 7.98 -10.02
CA VAL A 203 -20.59 9.02 -9.23
C VAL A 203 -22.06 9.14 -9.68
N PRO A 204 -23.06 8.96 -8.79
CA PRO A 204 -24.46 9.14 -9.13
C PRO A 204 -24.79 10.58 -9.55
N LEU A 205 -25.57 10.78 -10.63
CA LEU A 205 -25.96 12.11 -11.14
C LEU A 205 -26.58 13.04 -10.08
N VAL A 206 -27.33 12.49 -9.12
CA VAL A 206 -27.94 13.26 -8.02
C VAL A 206 -26.91 14.04 -7.19
N LEU A 207 -25.67 13.54 -7.10
CA LEU A 207 -24.58 14.23 -6.41
C LEU A 207 -23.94 15.33 -7.26
N LEU A 208 -23.94 15.17 -8.58
CA LEU A 208 -23.35 16.11 -9.52
C LEU A 208 -24.23 17.34 -9.79
N ARG A 209 -25.54 17.22 -9.55
CA ARG A 209 -26.55 18.25 -9.82
C ARG A 209 -26.36 18.91 -11.19
N PRO A 210 -26.47 18.16 -12.31
CA PRO A 210 -26.12 18.67 -13.63
C PRO A 210 -26.90 19.92 -14.05
N HIS A 211 -28.12 20.10 -13.56
CA HIS A 211 -28.95 21.28 -13.84
C HIS A 211 -28.38 22.59 -13.28
N ASP A 212 -27.54 22.53 -12.24
CA ASP A 212 -26.85 23.70 -11.67
C ASP A 212 -25.61 24.10 -12.50
N ASP A 213 -25.12 23.21 -13.37
CA ASP A 213 -23.96 23.46 -14.24
C ASP A 213 -24.36 24.26 -15.48
N ALA A 214 -23.70 25.38 -15.72
CA ALA A 214 -24.05 26.30 -16.80
C ALA A 214 -23.86 25.68 -18.21
N GLU A 215 -22.83 24.86 -18.41
CA GLU A 215 -22.58 24.23 -19.71
C GLU A 215 -23.65 23.17 -20.01
N PHE A 216 -23.96 22.32 -19.02
CA PHE A 216 -25.05 21.35 -19.13
C PHE A 216 -26.41 22.03 -19.34
N ALA A 217 -26.74 23.04 -18.53
CA ALA A 217 -27.99 23.78 -18.61
C ALA A 217 -28.18 24.49 -19.96
N SER A 218 -27.10 24.99 -20.58
CA SER A 218 -27.16 25.63 -21.90
C SER A 218 -27.63 24.71 -23.03
N CYS A 219 -27.51 23.39 -22.85
CA CYS A 219 -27.93 22.39 -23.83
C CYS A 219 -29.43 22.04 -23.71
N LEU A 220 -30.06 22.28 -22.55
CA LEU A 220 -31.43 21.85 -22.26
C LEU A 220 -32.49 22.45 -23.19
N PRO A 221 -32.50 23.76 -23.53
CA PRO A 221 -33.51 24.33 -24.42
C PRO A 221 -33.52 23.66 -25.80
N GLU A 222 -32.34 23.41 -26.37
CA GLU A 222 -32.21 22.74 -27.67
C GLU A 222 -32.59 21.25 -27.56
N LEU A 223 -32.23 20.57 -26.47
CA LEU A 223 -32.63 19.19 -26.22
C LEU A 223 -34.16 19.06 -26.17
N ARG A 224 -34.83 19.90 -25.37
CA ARG A 224 -36.30 19.93 -25.23
C ARG A 224 -36.98 20.22 -26.57
N ARG A 225 -36.45 21.17 -27.36
CA ARG A 225 -36.95 21.48 -28.72
C ARG A 225 -36.83 20.28 -29.66
N LEU A 226 -35.68 19.60 -29.67
CA LEU A 226 -35.46 18.43 -30.52
C LEU A 226 -36.34 17.25 -30.11
N LYS A 227 -36.55 17.03 -28.81
CA LYS A 227 -37.39 15.97 -28.25
C LYS A 227 -38.87 16.08 -28.61
N LYS A 228 -39.39 17.26 -29.02
CA LYS A 228 -40.76 17.38 -29.56
C LYS A 228 -41.00 16.49 -30.79
N LYS A 229 -39.95 16.20 -31.57
CA LYS A 229 -40.01 15.31 -32.74
C LYS A 229 -38.87 14.28 -32.70
N PRO A 230 -38.89 13.35 -31.73
CA PRO A 230 -37.71 12.55 -31.39
C PRO A 230 -37.30 11.59 -32.51
N ARG A 231 -38.27 11.09 -33.30
CA ARG A 231 -38.01 10.21 -34.45
C ARG A 231 -37.25 10.90 -35.59
N LEU A 232 -37.53 12.18 -35.83
CA LEU A 232 -36.87 12.96 -36.89
C LEU A 232 -35.52 13.50 -36.42
N ASN A 233 -35.37 13.73 -35.11
CA ASN A 233 -34.21 14.38 -34.52
C ASN A 233 -33.28 13.39 -33.78
N ALA A 234 -33.39 12.08 -34.03
CA ALA A 234 -32.66 11.06 -33.28
C ALA A 234 -31.13 11.29 -33.26
N ALA A 235 -30.51 11.59 -34.41
CA ALA A 235 -29.07 11.84 -34.49
C ALA A 235 -28.64 13.16 -33.80
N PRO A 236 -29.30 14.31 -34.01
CA PRO A 236 -29.06 15.53 -33.23
C PRO A 236 -29.23 15.35 -31.72
N ILE A 237 -30.26 14.63 -31.27
CA ILE A 237 -30.50 14.33 -29.86
C ILE A 237 -29.34 13.52 -29.29
N ALA A 238 -28.94 12.45 -29.96
CA ALA A 238 -27.81 11.62 -29.54
C ALA A 238 -26.49 12.42 -29.48
N ALA A 239 -26.24 13.31 -30.45
CA ALA A 239 -25.06 14.16 -30.46
C ALA A 239 -25.05 15.15 -29.28
N LEU A 240 -26.21 15.74 -28.95
CA LEU A 240 -26.33 16.66 -27.82
C LEU A 240 -26.22 15.93 -26.47
N GLN A 241 -26.86 14.77 -26.34
CA GLN A 241 -26.70 13.89 -25.17
C GLN A 241 -25.25 13.42 -25.01
N GLY A 242 -24.50 13.19 -26.10
CA GLY A 242 -23.06 12.92 -26.06
C GLY A 242 -22.27 14.05 -25.41
N LYS A 243 -22.51 15.30 -25.82
CA LYS A 243 -21.87 16.48 -25.19
C LYS A 243 -22.24 16.64 -23.72
N MET A 244 -23.52 16.42 -23.39
CA MET A 244 -24.00 16.47 -22.01
C MET A 244 -23.37 15.35 -21.17
N ASN A 245 -23.19 14.15 -21.74
CA ASN A 245 -22.44 13.04 -21.13
C ASN A 245 -20.99 13.44 -20.86
N ASP A 246 -20.28 13.97 -21.85
CA ASP A 246 -18.90 14.44 -21.68
C ASP A 246 -18.79 15.45 -20.52
N ARG A 247 -19.78 16.35 -20.38
CA ARG A 247 -19.82 17.33 -19.28
C ARG A 247 -20.06 16.67 -17.92
N VAL A 248 -21.00 15.74 -17.78
CA VAL A 248 -21.22 15.05 -16.49
C VAL A 248 -20.03 14.14 -16.10
N HIS A 249 -19.31 13.57 -17.06
CA HIS A 249 -18.04 12.88 -16.80
C HIS A 249 -16.96 13.85 -16.29
N ALA A 250 -16.89 15.06 -16.83
CA ALA A 250 -15.97 16.09 -16.32
C ALA A 250 -16.34 16.50 -14.88
N LEU A 251 -17.61 16.77 -14.60
CA LEU A 251 -18.10 17.07 -13.25
C LEU A 251 -17.81 15.93 -12.26
N ALA A 252 -17.96 14.68 -12.68
CA ALA A 252 -17.61 13.52 -11.86
C ALA A 252 -16.12 13.47 -11.50
N LYS A 253 -15.23 13.74 -12.46
CA LYS A 253 -13.78 13.81 -12.21
C LYS A 253 -13.39 14.94 -11.28
N GLU A 254 -14.00 16.12 -11.46
CA GLU A 254 -13.80 17.27 -10.58
C GLU A 254 -14.22 16.94 -9.14
N MET A 255 -15.38 16.29 -8.97
CA MET A 255 -15.87 15.84 -7.66
C MET A 255 -14.94 14.79 -7.02
N ILE A 256 -14.53 13.76 -7.78
CA ILE A 256 -13.58 12.73 -7.30
C ILE A 256 -12.27 13.40 -6.84
N HIS A 257 -11.71 14.28 -7.68
CA HIS A 257 -10.48 14.98 -7.36
C HIS A 257 -10.63 15.88 -6.11
N ALA A 258 -11.76 16.58 -5.96
CA ALA A 258 -12.06 17.35 -4.75
C ALA A 258 -12.21 16.45 -3.51
N GLY A 259 -12.82 15.26 -3.66
CA GLY A 259 -12.96 14.27 -2.59
C GLY A 259 -11.60 13.72 -2.12
N ARG A 260 -10.69 13.44 -3.05
CA ARG A 260 -9.33 12.94 -2.73
C ARG A 260 -8.49 13.96 -1.96
N LYS A 261 -8.73 15.27 -2.11
CA LYS A 261 -8.07 16.32 -1.30
C LYS A 261 -8.39 16.26 0.19
N LEU A 262 -9.41 15.48 0.59
CA LEU A 262 -9.77 15.27 2.00
C LEU A 262 -9.02 14.09 2.63
N LEU A 263 -8.31 13.29 1.84
CA LEU A 263 -7.45 12.22 2.33
C LEU A 263 -6.14 12.81 2.87
N ASP A 264 -5.37 11.99 3.59
CA ASP A 264 -4.00 12.35 3.94
C ASP A 264 -3.23 12.75 2.67
N PRO A 265 -2.67 13.98 2.58
CA PRO A 265 -1.90 14.40 1.42
C PRO A 265 -0.56 13.66 1.28
N GLU A 266 0.00 13.14 2.37
CA GLU A 266 1.30 12.45 2.39
C GLU A 266 1.24 11.15 3.23
N PRO A 267 0.42 10.15 2.85
CA PRO A 267 0.36 8.87 3.55
C PRO A 267 1.74 8.19 3.56
N GLU A 268 2.20 7.81 4.76
CA GLU A 268 3.57 7.28 4.99
C GLU A 268 4.68 8.22 4.42
N GLY A 269 4.39 9.52 4.31
CA GLY A 269 5.28 10.52 3.73
C GLY A 269 5.38 10.48 2.20
N VAL A 270 4.56 9.69 1.51
CA VAL A 270 4.48 9.64 0.05
C VAL A 270 3.36 10.56 -0.44
N PRO A 271 3.60 11.52 -1.35
CA PRO A 271 2.56 12.35 -1.92
C PRO A 271 1.44 11.53 -2.57
N LEU A 272 0.18 11.86 -2.26
CA LEU A 272 -1.01 11.16 -2.74
C LEU A 272 -1.05 11.02 -4.27
N GLU A 273 -0.54 12.01 -5.00
CA GLU A 273 -0.46 12.06 -6.47
C GLU A 273 0.44 10.96 -7.07
N LEU A 274 1.38 10.43 -6.29
CA LEU A 274 2.27 9.34 -6.71
C LEU A 274 1.66 7.96 -6.52
N LEU A 275 0.52 7.86 -5.85
CA LEU A 275 -0.16 6.60 -5.59
C LEU A 275 -1.07 6.21 -6.77
N PRO A 276 -1.16 4.91 -7.11
CA PRO A 276 -1.93 4.43 -8.25
C PRO A 276 -3.44 4.36 -7.97
N LEU A 277 -4.03 5.43 -7.44
CA LEU A 277 -5.41 5.47 -6.95
C LEU A 277 -6.45 5.13 -8.04
N ASP A 278 -6.25 5.62 -9.26
CA ASP A 278 -7.18 5.38 -10.37
C ASP A 278 -7.18 3.93 -10.88
N THR A 279 -6.07 3.21 -10.67
CA THR A 279 -5.93 1.81 -11.07
C THR A 279 -6.19 0.84 -9.93
N ASP A 280 -6.18 1.30 -8.67
CA ASP A 280 -6.45 0.44 -7.51
C ASP A 280 -7.94 0.12 -7.42
N LYS A 281 -8.27 -1.16 -7.68
CA LYS A 281 -9.65 -1.63 -7.69
C LYS A 281 -10.35 -1.45 -6.33
N LYS A 282 -9.64 -1.74 -5.22
CA LYS A 282 -10.24 -1.65 -3.88
C LYS A 282 -10.59 -0.20 -3.54
N PHE A 283 -9.67 0.73 -3.81
CA PHE A 283 -9.88 2.16 -3.62
C PHE A 283 -11.04 2.67 -4.48
N GLY A 284 -11.07 2.34 -5.77
CA GLY A 284 -12.18 2.72 -6.66
C GLY A 284 -13.54 2.14 -6.22
N ASP A 285 -13.57 0.91 -5.70
CA ASP A 285 -14.80 0.30 -5.15
C ASP A 285 -15.27 1.01 -3.85
N LEU A 286 -14.32 1.45 -3.01
CA LEU A 286 -14.61 2.26 -1.81
C LEU A 286 -15.12 3.66 -2.19
N GLU A 287 -14.54 4.32 -3.20
CA GLU A 287 -15.02 5.62 -3.71
C GLU A 287 -16.47 5.49 -4.23
N LYS A 288 -16.76 4.47 -5.05
CA LYS A 288 -18.13 4.18 -5.51
C LYS A 288 -19.10 3.95 -4.36
N LYS A 289 -18.68 3.22 -3.33
CA LYS A 289 -19.49 2.98 -2.13
C LYS A 289 -19.73 4.28 -1.36
N LEU A 290 -18.72 5.15 -1.24
CA LEU A 290 -18.86 6.47 -0.63
C LEU A 290 -19.91 7.30 -1.36
N HIS A 291 -19.81 7.39 -2.69
CA HIS A 291 -20.78 8.12 -3.50
C HIS A 291 -22.19 7.53 -3.40
N ALA A 292 -22.33 6.20 -3.42
CA ALA A 292 -23.63 5.55 -3.26
C ALA A 292 -24.29 5.86 -1.89
N LEU A 293 -23.50 5.90 -0.81
CA LEU A 293 -24.00 6.27 0.52
C LEU A 293 -24.37 7.76 0.63
N GLN A 294 -23.61 8.64 -0.02
CA GLN A 294 -23.91 10.08 -0.08
C GLN A 294 -25.16 10.36 -0.91
N ALA A 295 -25.40 9.58 -1.97
CA ALA A 295 -26.56 9.71 -2.85
C ALA A 295 -27.86 9.15 -2.23
N ALA A 296 -27.78 8.43 -1.10
CA ALA A 296 -28.96 7.83 -0.48
C ALA A 296 -29.93 8.90 0.04
N ARG A 297 -31.24 8.65 -0.07
CA ARG A 297 -32.31 9.56 0.42
C ARG A 297 -32.16 9.94 1.91
N ARG A 298 -31.54 9.05 2.69
CA ARG A 298 -31.15 9.30 4.10
C ARG A 298 -29.69 8.86 4.26
N PRO A 299 -28.73 9.78 4.08
CA PRO A 299 -27.32 9.48 4.25
C PRO A 299 -27.05 8.98 5.68
N ASN A 300 -26.25 7.93 5.79
CA ASN A 300 -25.79 7.44 7.09
C ASN A 300 -24.38 7.99 7.34
N ASP A 301 -24.31 9.08 8.10
CA ASP A 301 -23.05 9.77 8.38
C ASP A 301 -22.00 8.87 9.02
N GLY A 302 -22.41 7.92 9.87
CA GLY A 302 -21.51 6.94 10.47
C GLY A 302 -20.93 5.96 9.44
N ALA A 303 -21.75 5.50 8.50
CA ALA A 303 -21.29 4.63 7.41
C ALA A 303 -20.37 5.41 6.43
N ILE A 304 -20.69 6.67 6.16
CA ILE A 304 -19.87 7.56 5.33
C ILE A 304 -18.51 7.81 5.97
N ALA A 305 -18.48 8.15 7.26
CA ALA A 305 -17.24 8.35 8.01
C ALA A 305 -16.38 7.08 8.00
N LYS A 306 -16.99 5.91 8.20
CA LYS A 306 -16.28 4.63 8.14
C LYS A 306 -15.68 4.34 6.76
N VAL A 307 -16.39 4.63 5.67
CA VAL A 307 -15.83 4.44 4.31
C VAL A 307 -14.71 5.44 4.03
N ARG A 308 -14.79 6.67 4.56
CA ARG A 308 -13.70 7.65 4.47
C ARG A 308 -12.45 7.20 5.21
N GLU A 309 -12.60 6.65 6.41
CA GLU A 309 -11.50 6.03 7.15
C GLU A 309 -10.88 4.88 6.35
N GLN A 310 -11.69 3.99 5.78
CA GLN A 310 -11.21 2.89 4.92
C GLN A 310 -10.48 3.38 3.66
N LEU A 311 -10.92 4.49 3.06
CA LEU A 311 -10.20 5.11 1.94
C LEU A 311 -8.83 5.62 2.41
N ASN A 312 -8.77 6.27 3.58
CA ASN A 312 -7.51 6.74 4.14
C ASN A 312 -6.57 5.57 4.44
N ASP A 313 -7.05 4.53 5.11
CA ASP A 313 -6.29 3.31 5.39
C ASP A 313 -5.73 2.69 4.10
N ARG A 314 -6.55 2.61 3.03
CA ARG A 314 -6.10 2.06 1.75
C ARG A 314 -5.02 2.91 1.08
N VAL A 315 -5.04 4.25 1.22
CA VAL A 315 -3.93 5.06 0.70
C VAL A 315 -2.65 4.88 1.49
N HIS A 316 -2.72 4.67 2.81
CA HIS A 316 -1.57 4.25 3.61
C HIS A 316 -1.03 2.88 3.17
N GLU A 317 -1.89 1.89 2.93
CA GLU A 317 -1.48 0.59 2.39
C GLU A 317 -0.76 0.73 1.03
N LEU A 318 -1.32 1.52 0.11
CA LEU A 318 -0.73 1.75 -1.21
C LEU A 318 0.62 2.48 -1.12
N ALA A 319 0.78 3.40 -0.16
CA ALA A 319 2.06 4.05 0.10
C ALA A 319 3.12 3.06 0.58
N LYS A 320 2.77 2.15 1.51
CA LYS A 320 3.67 1.08 1.97
C LYS A 320 4.06 0.14 0.83
N GLU A 321 3.09 -0.35 0.07
CA GLU A 321 3.32 -1.22 -1.09
C GLU A 321 4.30 -0.56 -2.10
N LYS A 322 4.16 0.76 -2.32
CA LYS A 322 5.06 1.52 -3.20
C LYS A 322 6.47 1.65 -2.64
N ILE A 323 6.60 1.95 -1.35
CA ILE A 323 7.91 2.07 -0.67
C ILE A 323 8.63 0.71 -0.68
N GLU A 324 7.96 -0.36 -0.23
CA GLU A 324 8.51 -1.72 -0.18
C GLU A 324 8.97 -2.20 -1.56
N GLY A 325 8.18 -1.92 -2.60
CA GLY A 325 8.51 -2.28 -3.99
C GLY A 325 9.72 -1.55 -4.57
N ASP A 326 10.17 -0.44 -3.96
CA ASP A 326 11.28 0.38 -4.46
C ASP A 326 12.60 0.17 -3.66
N ARG A 327 12.68 -0.90 -2.88
CA ARG A 327 13.86 -1.27 -2.05
C ARG A 327 15.01 -1.93 -2.81
N GLY A 328 14.96 -1.98 -4.15
CA GLY A 328 15.96 -2.68 -4.97
C GLY A 328 17.39 -2.13 -4.93
N PHE A 329 17.61 -0.97 -4.31
CA PHE A 329 18.93 -0.36 -4.12
C PHE A 329 19.62 -0.77 -2.81
N LEU A 330 18.93 -1.48 -1.92
CA LEU A 330 19.47 -1.98 -0.66
C LEU A 330 20.33 -3.24 -0.91
N ASP A 331 21.38 -3.42 -0.11
CA ASP A 331 22.10 -4.68 -0.02
C ASP A 331 21.10 -5.81 0.34
N PRO A 332 20.99 -6.89 -0.46
CA PRO A 332 20.07 -7.98 -0.17
C PRO A 332 20.42 -8.77 1.11
N GLU A 333 21.70 -8.81 1.51
CA GLU A 333 22.18 -9.55 2.68
C GLU A 333 23.16 -8.71 3.55
N PRO A 334 22.71 -7.57 4.11
CA PRO A 334 23.50 -6.73 5.00
C PRO A 334 24.05 -7.55 6.17
N GLU A 335 25.37 -7.51 6.37
CA GLU A 335 26.07 -8.31 7.40
C GLU A 335 25.78 -9.83 7.33
N GLY A 336 25.36 -10.35 6.17
CA GLY A 336 24.95 -11.74 5.96
C GLY A 336 23.53 -12.07 6.43
N VAL A 337 22.71 -11.06 6.75
CA VAL A 337 21.30 -11.22 7.15
C VAL A 337 20.39 -10.82 5.99
N PRO A 338 19.49 -11.68 5.52
CA PRO A 338 18.55 -11.31 4.46
C PRO A 338 17.65 -10.12 4.87
N LEU A 339 17.39 -9.18 3.95
CA LEU A 339 16.50 -8.04 4.21
C LEU A 339 15.13 -8.43 4.77
N ALA A 340 14.58 -9.58 4.33
CA ALA A 340 13.29 -10.10 4.80
C ALA A 340 13.27 -10.48 6.29
N ASP A 341 14.44 -10.73 6.88
CA ASP A 341 14.61 -11.05 8.31
C ASP A 341 14.79 -9.79 9.17
N LEU A 342 14.99 -8.61 8.55
CA LEU A 342 15.16 -7.35 9.27
C LEU A 342 13.81 -6.67 9.56
N PRO A 343 13.64 -6.05 10.74
CA PRO A 343 12.42 -5.35 11.10
C PRO A 343 12.36 -3.94 10.49
N LEU A 344 12.55 -3.82 9.16
CA LEU A 344 12.55 -2.54 8.44
C LEU A 344 11.25 -1.75 8.70
N GLU A 345 10.13 -2.46 8.74
CA GLU A 345 8.81 -1.87 8.96
C GLU A 345 8.63 -1.22 10.35
N ALA A 346 9.44 -1.60 11.34
CA ALA A 346 9.37 -1.04 12.69
C ALA A 346 10.33 0.14 12.89
N ASP A 347 11.25 0.40 11.97
CA ASP A 347 12.25 1.44 12.11
C ASP A 347 11.74 2.78 11.56
N GLU A 348 11.31 3.67 12.46
CA GLU A 348 10.79 4.99 12.07
C GLU A 348 11.80 5.84 11.29
N LYS A 349 13.11 5.69 11.55
CA LYS A 349 14.15 6.46 10.87
C LYS A 349 14.30 6.01 9.42
N PHE A 350 14.33 4.69 9.21
CA PHE A 350 14.36 4.07 7.90
C PHE A 350 13.16 4.52 7.05
N HIS A 351 11.95 4.43 7.58
CA HIS A 351 10.73 4.89 6.89
C HIS A 351 10.77 6.37 6.49
N LYS A 352 11.23 7.25 7.38
CA LYS A 352 11.36 8.67 7.06
C LYS A 352 12.32 8.92 5.91
N MET A 353 13.44 8.18 5.86
CA MET A 353 14.39 8.26 4.75
C MET A 353 13.83 7.67 3.46
N GLU A 354 13.06 6.57 3.52
CA GLU A 354 12.38 6.02 2.35
C GLU A 354 11.35 6.99 1.75
N ALA A 355 10.55 7.63 2.61
CA ALA A 355 9.61 8.67 2.21
C ALA A 355 10.31 9.87 1.56
N GLU A 356 11.41 10.36 2.14
CA GLU A 356 12.21 11.44 1.55
C GLU A 356 12.76 11.04 0.18
N ARG A 357 13.20 9.78 0.03
CA ARG A 357 13.68 9.25 -1.26
C ARG A 357 12.56 9.22 -2.30
N ALA A 358 11.37 8.79 -1.92
CA ALA A 358 10.20 8.78 -2.79
C ALA A 358 9.86 10.18 -3.30
N LYS A 359 9.94 11.21 -2.44
CA LYS A 359 9.76 12.62 -2.82
C LYS A 359 10.86 13.11 -3.78
N LEU A 360 12.13 12.81 -3.49
CA LEU A 360 13.25 13.27 -4.32
C LEU A 360 13.23 12.69 -5.74
N LYS A 361 12.69 11.48 -5.93
CA LYS A 361 12.55 10.82 -7.23
C LYS A 361 11.60 11.54 -8.20
N GLU A 362 10.70 12.38 -7.71
CA GLU A 362 9.77 13.16 -8.53
C GLU A 362 10.46 14.33 -9.27
N GLY A 363 11.54 14.87 -8.67
CA GLY A 363 12.25 16.04 -9.18
C GLY A 363 13.16 15.74 -10.38
N SER A 364 12.61 15.78 -11.61
CA SER A 364 13.27 15.85 -12.93
C SER A 364 14.79 15.57 -12.97
N GLY A 365 15.28 14.40 -12.57
CA GLY A 365 16.70 13.99 -12.65
C GLY A 365 17.74 14.94 -12.02
N LYS A 366 17.33 15.98 -11.27
CA LYS A 366 18.23 16.99 -10.66
C LYS A 366 18.73 16.56 -9.29
N ASN A 367 18.11 15.54 -8.70
CA ASN A 367 18.35 15.09 -7.34
C ASN A 367 19.22 13.83 -7.27
N VAL A 368 19.96 13.48 -8.34
CA VAL A 368 20.74 12.23 -8.41
C VAL A 368 21.71 12.10 -7.23
N ASP A 369 22.48 13.15 -6.92
CA ASP A 369 23.44 13.12 -5.81
C ASP A 369 22.74 13.02 -4.44
N ALA A 370 21.58 13.65 -4.28
CA ALA A 370 20.81 13.59 -3.04
C ALA A 370 20.20 12.19 -2.83
N ILE A 371 19.66 11.61 -3.90
CA ILE A 371 19.15 10.22 -3.89
C ILE A 371 20.28 9.25 -3.57
N ALA A 372 21.45 9.37 -4.22
CA ALA A 372 22.59 8.48 -3.95
C ALA A 372 23.08 8.56 -2.50
N ARG A 373 23.11 9.77 -1.90
CA ARG A 373 23.44 9.94 -0.48
C ARG A 373 22.42 9.30 0.44
N LEU A 374 21.13 9.44 0.12
CA LEU A 374 20.04 8.87 0.91
C LEU A 374 20.00 7.35 0.78
N GLU A 375 20.27 6.81 -0.41
CA GLU A 375 20.42 5.37 -0.66
C GLU A 375 21.61 4.78 0.10
N ALA A 376 22.74 5.51 0.18
CA ALA A 376 23.87 5.13 1.02
C ALA A 376 23.50 5.13 2.51
N ALA A 377 22.83 6.18 2.99
CA ALA A 377 22.38 6.27 4.39
C ALA A 377 21.35 5.18 4.76
N LEU A 378 20.45 4.83 3.83
CA LEU A 378 19.49 3.73 3.98
C LEU A 378 20.22 2.39 4.06
N ASN A 379 21.23 2.15 3.22
CA ASN A 379 22.09 0.97 3.32
C ASN A 379 22.83 0.94 4.68
N ASP A 380 23.46 2.04 5.09
CA ASP A 380 24.16 2.14 6.38
C ASP A 380 23.22 1.80 7.54
N ARG A 381 21.97 2.31 7.53
CA ARG A 381 20.97 2.00 8.57
C ARG A 381 20.58 0.51 8.56
N VAL A 382 20.45 -0.08 7.39
CA VAL A 382 20.15 -1.51 7.24
C VAL A 382 21.30 -2.38 7.77
N HIS A 383 22.56 -2.00 7.53
CA HIS A 383 23.73 -2.64 8.14
C HIS A 383 23.76 -2.46 9.67
N GLU A 384 23.42 -1.28 10.19
CA GLU A 384 23.27 -1.06 11.64
C GLU A 384 22.22 -2.01 12.23
N MET A 385 21.03 -2.09 11.65
CA MET A 385 19.96 -2.97 12.10
C MET A 385 20.37 -4.45 12.04
N ALA A 386 21.09 -4.87 11.00
CA ALA A 386 21.60 -6.23 10.91
C ALA A 386 22.62 -6.54 12.01
N ARG A 387 23.50 -5.60 12.38
CA ARG A 387 24.42 -5.75 13.53
C ARG A 387 23.67 -5.84 14.85
N GLU A 388 22.73 -4.93 15.09
CA GLU A 388 21.89 -4.93 16.30
C GLU A 388 21.12 -6.25 16.45
N LEU A 389 20.56 -6.77 15.34
CA LEU A 389 19.86 -8.05 15.32
C LEU A 389 20.81 -9.21 15.66
N LYS A 390 21.99 -9.27 15.03
CA LYS A 390 22.99 -10.32 15.30
C LYS A 390 23.48 -10.28 16.74
N GLU A 391 23.72 -9.10 17.30
CA GLU A 391 24.10 -8.95 18.70
C GLU A 391 23.02 -9.49 19.64
N ALA A 392 21.76 -9.12 19.41
CA ALA A 392 20.62 -9.62 20.17
C ALA A 392 20.43 -11.14 20.02
N GLU A 393 20.72 -11.70 18.84
CA GLU A 393 20.64 -13.13 18.59
C GLU A 393 21.78 -13.91 19.22
N ARG A 394 22.97 -13.32 19.33
CA ARG A 394 24.16 -13.92 19.96
C ARG A 394 24.21 -13.69 21.47
N ALA A 395 23.29 -12.92 22.04
CA ALA A 395 23.29 -12.56 23.46
C ALA A 395 23.20 -13.77 24.41
N PHE A 396 22.65 -14.90 23.96
CA PHE A 396 22.59 -16.12 24.78
C PHE A 396 23.94 -16.86 24.86
N LEU A 397 24.87 -16.62 23.93
CA LEU A 397 26.19 -17.24 23.94
C LEU A 397 26.99 -16.76 25.15
N ASN A 398 27.85 -17.64 25.65
CA ASN A 398 28.83 -17.31 26.68
C ASN A 398 29.72 -16.13 26.23
N ALA A 399 30.14 -15.31 27.20
CA ALA A 399 31.01 -14.16 26.93
C ALA A 399 32.38 -14.60 26.36
N THR A 400 32.83 -15.80 26.72
CA THR A 400 34.08 -16.38 26.25
C THR A 400 33.94 -17.88 25.97
N SER A 401 34.63 -18.36 24.94
CA SER A 401 34.78 -19.77 24.60
C SER A 401 36.25 -20.14 24.69
N TYR A 402 36.62 -21.02 25.63
CA TYR A 402 38.02 -21.33 25.97
C TYR A 402 38.88 -20.08 26.24
N GLY A 403 38.30 -19.08 26.90
CA GLY A 403 38.96 -17.81 27.22
C GLY A 403 39.07 -16.81 26.07
N ILE A 404 38.60 -17.17 24.86
CA ILE A 404 38.51 -16.27 23.71
C ILE A 404 37.18 -15.51 23.77
N PRO A 405 37.18 -14.16 23.77
CA PRO A 405 35.96 -13.35 23.70
C PRO A 405 35.11 -13.67 22.47
N ARG A 406 33.78 -13.72 22.66
CA ARG A 406 32.82 -14.02 21.59
C ARG A 406 32.95 -13.10 20.37
N GLU A 407 33.29 -11.84 20.58
CA GLU A 407 33.45 -10.83 19.53
C GLU A 407 34.65 -11.10 18.61
N LEU A 408 35.61 -11.92 19.07
CA LEU A 408 36.80 -12.32 18.30
C LEU A 408 36.63 -13.67 17.59
N LEU A 409 35.54 -14.40 17.88
CA LEU A 409 35.27 -15.66 17.23
C LEU A 409 34.84 -15.43 15.78
N PRO A 410 35.26 -16.27 14.81
CA PRO A 410 34.95 -16.13 13.40
C PRO A 410 33.53 -16.63 13.06
N LEU A 411 32.54 -16.30 13.89
CA LEU A 411 31.14 -16.74 13.74
C LEU A 411 30.55 -16.33 12.39
N ASP A 412 30.89 -15.11 11.94
CA ASP A 412 30.46 -14.56 10.65
C ASP A 412 31.11 -15.21 9.43
N LYS A 413 32.16 -16.01 9.62
CA LYS A 413 32.80 -16.77 8.53
C LYS A 413 32.39 -18.23 8.55
N ASP A 414 31.76 -18.70 9.63
CA ASP A 414 31.36 -20.10 9.79
C ASP A 414 29.97 -20.34 9.20
N ARG A 415 29.91 -21.05 8.08
CA ARG A 415 28.66 -21.36 7.37
C ARG A 415 27.65 -22.14 8.23
N ASN A 416 28.13 -23.01 9.10
CA ASN A 416 27.25 -23.79 9.97
C ASN A 416 26.61 -22.88 11.02
N PHE A 417 27.40 -22.00 11.64
CA PHE A 417 26.90 -21.00 12.58
C PHE A 417 25.87 -20.06 11.94
N GLN A 418 26.17 -19.49 10.77
CA GLN A 418 25.22 -18.67 10.00
C GLN A 418 23.90 -19.42 9.70
N GLY A 419 23.99 -20.69 9.31
CA GLY A 419 22.81 -21.52 9.06
C GLY A 419 21.96 -21.73 10.31
N MET A 420 22.59 -21.87 11.48
CA MET A 420 21.89 -21.97 12.76
C MET A 420 21.24 -20.64 13.16
N GLU A 421 21.88 -19.49 12.91
CA GLU A 421 21.27 -18.17 13.14
C GLU A 421 19.99 -17.98 12.30
N GLN A 422 20.02 -18.36 11.02
CA GLN A 422 18.84 -18.33 10.15
C GLN A 422 17.73 -19.26 10.65
N GLN A 423 18.06 -20.45 11.15
CA GLN A 423 17.08 -21.37 11.75
C GLN A 423 16.51 -20.80 13.05
N LEU A 424 17.33 -20.16 13.87
CA LEU A 424 16.92 -19.53 15.12
C LEU A 424 15.89 -18.44 14.85
N ARG A 425 16.10 -17.61 13.82
CA ARG A 425 15.14 -16.59 13.36
C ARG A 425 13.78 -17.20 13.02
N LYS A 426 13.78 -18.25 12.19
CA LYS A 426 12.54 -18.96 11.80
C LYS A 426 11.78 -19.52 13.00
N LEU A 427 12.48 -20.09 13.97
CA LEU A 427 11.86 -20.64 15.18
C LEU A 427 11.30 -19.53 16.09
N LYS A 428 11.97 -18.38 16.17
CA LYS A 428 11.57 -17.22 16.99
C LYS A 428 10.28 -16.54 16.53
N HIS A 429 9.77 -16.79 15.32
CA HIS A 429 8.42 -16.33 14.92
C HIS A 429 7.30 -16.92 15.78
N SER A 430 7.52 -18.08 16.41
CA SER A 430 6.54 -18.73 17.29
C SER A 430 7.22 -19.28 18.54
N PRO A 431 7.73 -18.40 19.42
CA PRO A 431 8.68 -18.77 20.46
C PRO A 431 8.05 -19.72 21.49
N HIS A 432 6.77 -19.52 21.83
CA HIS A 432 6.05 -20.40 22.76
C HIS A 432 5.86 -21.82 22.25
N ARG A 433 5.67 -22.01 20.94
CA ARG A 433 5.51 -23.34 20.34
C ARG A 433 6.85 -24.05 20.14
N ASN A 434 7.91 -23.27 19.93
CA ASN A 434 9.23 -23.77 19.56
C ASN A 434 10.26 -23.72 20.71
N ALA A 435 9.84 -23.48 21.95
CA ALA A 435 10.75 -23.22 23.08
C ALA A 435 11.86 -24.29 23.24
N THR A 436 11.51 -25.58 23.17
CA THR A 436 12.51 -26.67 23.26
C THR A 436 13.45 -26.70 22.07
N ALA A 437 12.94 -26.49 20.84
CA ALA A 437 13.76 -26.46 19.64
C ALA A 437 14.73 -25.26 19.64
N ILE A 438 14.28 -24.11 20.14
CA ILE A 438 15.10 -22.91 20.33
C ILE A 438 16.23 -23.23 21.33
N GLY A 439 15.91 -23.81 22.48
CA GLY A 439 16.90 -24.17 23.50
C GLY A 439 17.96 -25.14 22.96
N ASN A 440 17.54 -26.22 22.28
CA ASN A 440 18.47 -27.18 21.69
C ASN A 440 19.36 -26.54 20.61
N LEU A 441 18.81 -25.63 19.78
CA LEU A 441 19.58 -24.93 18.76
C LEU A 441 20.59 -23.96 19.38
N GLN A 442 20.20 -23.27 20.45
CA GLN A 442 21.12 -22.41 21.22
C GLN A 442 22.26 -23.21 21.84
N GLU A 443 22.01 -24.41 22.36
CA GLU A 443 23.05 -25.32 22.84
C GLU A 443 24.02 -25.72 21.72
N MET A 444 23.50 -26.16 20.55
CA MET A 444 24.34 -26.48 19.38
C MET A 444 25.15 -25.28 18.88
N MET A 445 24.60 -24.06 18.94
CA MET A 445 25.31 -22.83 18.60
C MET A 445 26.42 -22.54 19.60
N GLN A 446 26.19 -22.75 20.89
CA GLN A 446 27.22 -22.62 21.93
C GLN A 446 28.35 -23.65 21.73
N ASP A 447 28.00 -24.91 21.47
CA ASP A 447 28.98 -25.97 21.18
C ASP A 447 29.84 -25.60 19.97
N ARG A 448 29.22 -25.08 18.89
CA ARG A 448 29.96 -24.63 17.70
C ARG A 448 30.87 -23.44 17.99
N ALA A 449 30.43 -22.49 18.82
CA ALA A 449 31.27 -21.38 19.26
C ALA A 449 32.47 -21.87 20.08
N ASP A 450 32.26 -22.87 20.96
CA ASP A 450 33.30 -23.51 21.75
C ASP A 450 34.29 -24.31 20.87
N GLU A 451 33.82 -25.03 19.86
CA GLU A 451 34.67 -25.68 18.85
C GLU A 451 35.57 -24.69 18.11
N LEU A 452 35.00 -23.54 17.68
CA LEU A 452 35.75 -22.49 17.00
C LEU A 452 36.78 -21.84 17.94
N GLY A 453 36.41 -21.58 19.19
CA GLY A 453 37.33 -21.08 20.21
C GLY A 453 38.49 -22.05 20.47
N LEU A 454 38.20 -23.35 20.59
CA LEU A 454 39.21 -24.39 20.75
C LEU A 454 40.12 -24.50 19.53
N GLN A 455 39.56 -24.40 18.32
CA GLN A 455 40.32 -24.43 17.08
C GLN A 455 41.24 -23.20 16.97
N MET A 456 40.80 -22.01 17.40
CA MET A 456 41.64 -20.81 17.46
C MET A 456 42.77 -20.95 18.47
N LEU A 457 42.49 -21.57 19.62
CA LEU A 457 43.46 -21.74 20.70
C LEU A 457 44.53 -22.77 20.34
N LYS A 458 44.12 -23.95 19.86
CA LYS A 458 45.01 -25.13 19.73
C LYS A 458 45.25 -25.59 18.29
N GLY A 459 44.41 -25.18 17.35
CA GLY A 459 44.38 -25.72 15.99
C GLY A 459 45.62 -25.43 15.16
N ASP A 460 46.43 -24.45 15.57
CA ASP A 460 47.63 -24.04 14.85
C ASP A 460 48.94 -24.28 15.62
N ARG A 461 48.92 -25.10 16.68
CA ARG A 461 50.12 -25.51 17.45
C ARG A 461 51.30 -25.94 16.58
N ALA A 462 51.02 -26.68 15.51
CA ALA A 462 52.04 -27.16 14.58
C ALA A 462 52.76 -26.05 13.78
N ARG A 463 52.29 -24.80 13.82
CA ARG A 463 52.94 -23.66 13.16
C ARG A 463 54.07 -23.06 13.98
N TYR A 464 54.01 -23.16 15.30
CA TYR A 464 54.96 -22.50 16.21
C TYR A 464 55.66 -23.47 17.17
N LEU A 465 55.18 -24.71 17.29
CA LEU A 465 55.83 -25.79 18.02
C LEU A 465 56.41 -26.81 17.05
N GLU A 466 57.57 -27.33 17.42
CA GLU A 466 58.21 -28.44 16.72
C GLU A 466 57.43 -29.74 16.98
N PRO A 467 57.35 -30.66 16.00
CA PRO A 467 56.61 -31.92 16.18
C PRO A 467 57.24 -32.84 17.23
N GLU A 468 58.54 -32.70 17.47
CA GLU A 468 59.32 -33.50 18.40
C GLU A 468 60.50 -32.68 18.94
N TYR A 469 60.81 -32.83 20.23
CA TYR A 469 62.01 -32.27 20.86
C TYR A 469 62.59 -33.28 21.87
N GLU A 470 63.91 -33.48 21.85
CA GLU A 470 64.61 -34.46 22.72
C GLU A 470 63.99 -35.87 22.71
N GLY A 471 63.51 -36.34 21.56
CA GLY A 471 62.87 -37.64 21.41
C GLY A 471 61.40 -37.71 21.87
N VAL A 472 60.83 -36.60 22.35
CA VAL A 472 59.44 -36.51 22.85
C VAL A 472 58.54 -35.87 21.78
N GLU A 473 57.52 -36.61 21.33
CA GLU A 473 56.51 -36.07 20.40
C GLU A 473 55.63 -35.02 21.10
N LEU A 474 55.17 -34.00 20.37
CA LEU A 474 54.33 -32.91 20.90
C LEU A 474 53.12 -33.42 21.72
N VAL A 475 52.49 -34.52 21.27
CA VAL A 475 51.33 -35.14 21.94
C VAL A 475 51.66 -35.78 23.29
N ASP A 476 52.94 -36.09 23.56
CA ASP A 476 53.39 -36.71 24.81
C ASP A 476 53.86 -35.69 25.85
N VAL A 477 53.97 -34.41 25.47
CA VAL A 477 54.32 -33.30 26.36
C VAL A 477 53.04 -32.75 27.01
N PRO A 478 52.98 -32.64 28.36
CA PRO A 478 51.78 -32.21 29.08
C PRO A 478 51.58 -30.68 29.04
N ILE A 479 51.57 -30.08 27.84
CA ILE A 479 51.42 -28.64 27.65
C ILE A 479 50.05 -28.11 28.09
N ASP A 480 49.01 -28.94 27.99
CA ASP A 480 47.65 -28.59 28.40
C ASP A 480 47.47 -28.55 29.92
N ASP A 481 48.36 -29.20 30.67
CA ASP A 481 48.38 -29.18 32.13
C ASP A 481 49.26 -28.04 32.69
N ASP A 482 50.06 -27.39 31.84
CA ASP A 482 50.95 -26.31 32.24
C ASP A 482 50.24 -24.96 32.20
N LYS A 483 50.07 -24.36 33.39
CA LYS A 483 49.35 -23.10 33.55
C LYS A 483 49.97 -21.97 32.72
N ALA A 484 51.30 -21.80 32.77
CA ALA A 484 51.98 -20.72 32.04
C ALA A 484 51.82 -20.89 30.52
N PHE A 485 51.96 -22.11 30.02
CA PHE A 485 51.74 -22.43 28.60
C PHE A 485 50.31 -22.08 28.18
N THR A 486 49.30 -22.55 28.91
CA THR A 486 47.89 -22.29 28.56
C THR A 486 47.52 -20.81 28.61
N GLU A 487 48.05 -20.05 29.57
CA GLU A 487 47.82 -18.59 29.66
C GLU A 487 48.44 -17.84 28.48
N TRP A 488 49.69 -18.15 28.12
CA TRP A 488 50.34 -17.52 26.96
C TRP A 488 49.74 -17.96 25.62
N GLU A 489 49.27 -19.21 25.51
CA GLU A 489 48.59 -19.70 24.32
C GLU A 489 47.25 -18.97 24.10
N GLN A 490 46.50 -18.72 25.18
CA GLN A 490 45.29 -17.92 25.14
C GLN A 490 45.58 -16.47 24.75
N GLU A 491 46.59 -15.84 25.38
CA GLU A 491 47.01 -14.47 25.05
C GLU A 491 47.40 -14.35 23.57
N ARG A 492 48.18 -15.31 23.06
CA ARG A 492 48.55 -15.40 21.65
C ARG A 492 47.32 -15.49 20.76
N ALA A 493 46.37 -16.37 21.06
CA ALA A 493 45.17 -16.56 20.25
C ALA A 493 44.31 -15.29 20.20
N ILE A 494 44.13 -14.59 21.33
CA ILE A 494 43.41 -13.31 21.41
C ILE A 494 44.14 -12.23 20.60
N LEU A 495 45.45 -12.11 20.78
CA LEU A 495 46.26 -11.12 20.08
C LEU A 495 46.21 -11.34 18.56
N LYS A 496 46.36 -12.60 18.13
CA LYS A 496 46.29 -12.99 16.73
C LYS A 496 44.93 -12.71 16.10
N ALA A 497 43.85 -12.88 16.85
CA ALA A 497 42.51 -12.55 16.38
C ALA A 497 42.29 -11.04 16.19
N LYS A 498 42.88 -10.21 17.07
CA LYS A 498 42.79 -8.74 16.99
C LYS A 498 43.71 -8.12 15.95
N ASN A 499 44.96 -8.57 15.92
CA ASN A 499 46.01 -8.05 15.05
C ASN A 499 46.97 -9.18 14.63
N PRO A 500 46.69 -9.86 13.51
CA PRO A 500 47.50 -10.97 13.02
C PRO A 500 48.97 -10.63 12.74
N GLU A 501 49.29 -9.36 12.48
CA GLU A 501 50.62 -8.88 12.10
C GLU A 501 51.42 -8.32 13.29
N SER A 502 51.00 -8.60 14.53
CA SER A 502 51.69 -8.09 15.73
C SER A 502 53.00 -8.83 15.99
N ASN A 503 54.11 -8.10 16.13
CA ASN A 503 55.42 -8.63 16.53
C ASN A 503 55.40 -9.31 17.91
N GLU A 504 54.42 -8.97 18.77
CA GLU A 504 54.24 -9.62 20.07
C GLU A 504 53.83 -11.10 19.93
N ILE A 505 53.24 -11.49 18.80
CA ILE A 505 52.89 -12.90 18.51
C ILE A 505 54.16 -13.74 18.43
N GLU A 506 55.17 -13.27 17.69
CA GLU A 506 56.45 -13.99 17.56
C GLU A 506 57.15 -14.12 18.92
N ALA A 507 57.08 -13.09 19.76
CA ALA A 507 57.64 -13.12 21.11
C ALA A 507 56.92 -14.14 22.02
N LEU A 508 55.59 -14.22 21.94
CA LEU A 508 54.79 -15.23 22.66
C LEU A 508 55.05 -16.64 22.13
N GLU A 509 55.15 -16.81 20.82
CA GLU A 509 55.51 -18.08 20.18
C GLU A 509 56.89 -18.57 20.63
N GLY A 510 57.87 -17.66 20.77
CA GLY A 510 59.18 -17.97 21.36
C GLY A 510 59.07 -18.48 22.80
N LYS A 511 58.33 -17.79 23.68
CA LYS A 511 58.11 -18.23 25.07
C LYS A 511 57.40 -19.58 25.15
N LEU A 512 56.39 -19.81 24.31
CA LEU A 512 55.67 -21.07 24.22
C LEU A 512 56.62 -22.19 23.78
N LYS A 513 57.48 -21.93 22.79
CA LYS A 513 58.49 -22.89 22.34
C LYS A 513 59.50 -23.23 23.43
N ASP A 514 60.04 -22.24 24.12
CA ASP A 514 60.99 -22.45 25.21
C ASP A 514 60.35 -23.25 26.36
N ARG A 515 59.11 -22.94 26.73
CA ARG A 515 58.36 -23.69 27.75
C ARG A 515 58.04 -25.11 27.30
N PHE A 516 57.71 -25.31 26.03
CA PHE A 516 57.56 -26.65 25.45
C PHE A 516 58.85 -27.46 25.56
N HIS A 517 60.01 -26.87 25.26
CA HIS A 517 61.32 -27.53 25.41
C HIS A 517 61.62 -27.89 26.87
N GLU A 518 61.28 -27.03 27.82
CA GLU A 518 61.41 -27.32 29.26
C GLU A 518 60.54 -28.51 29.67
N LEU A 519 59.25 -28.49 29.32
CA LEU A 519 58.31 -29.57 29.65
C LEU A 519 58.70 -30.90 29.00
N ALA A 520 59.25 -30.86 27.78
CA ALA A 520 59.79 -32.03 27.11
C ALA A 520 61.00 -32.61 27.90
N ARG A 521 61.95 -31.77 28.34
CA ARG A 521 63.09 -32.22 29.18
C ARG A 521 62.63 -32.78 30.51
N GLU A 522 61.70 -32.12 31.19
CA GLU A 522 61.08 -32.65 32.41
C GLU A 522 60.41 -34.00 32.17
N ARG A 523 59.77 -34.17 31.00
CA ARG A 523 59.14 -35.43 30.63
C ARG A 523 60.17 -36.54 30.41
N VAL A 524 61.27 -36.26 29.70
CA VAL A 524 62.38 -37.21 29.55
C VAL A 524 62.90 -37.64 30.92
N GLN A 525 63.15 -36.69 31.82
CA GLN A 525 63.64 -36.98 33.17
C GLN A 525 62.65 -37.87 33.95
N LYS A 526 61.35 -37.57 33.89
CA LYS A 526 60.30 -38.37 34.54
C LYS A 526 60.19 -39.77 33.94
N ASP A 527 60.30 -39.90 32.62
CA ASP A 527 60.24 -41.19 31.94
C ASP A 527 61.40 -42.10 32.35
N ARG A 528 62.55 -41.55 32.76
CA ARG A 528 63.74 -42.29 33.20
C ARG A 528 63.79 -42.65 34.68
N MET A 529 62.83 -42.19 35.50
CA MET A 529 62.85 -42.40 36.96
C MET A 529 62.75 -43.88 37.39
N PHE A 530 62.33 -44.79 36.50
CA PHE A 530 62.28 -46.22 36.81
C PHE A 530 63.62 -46.94 36.61
N LEU A 531 64.57 -46.31 35.91
CA LEU A 531 65.89 -46.90 35.64
C LEU A 531 66.70 -46.95 36.94
N ASP A 532 67.61 -47.92 37.01
CA ASP A 532 68.55 -48.00 38.12
C ASP A 532 69.41 -46.73 38.17
N ALA A 533 69.61 -46.20 39.38
CA ALA A 533 70.34 -44.94 39.58
C ALA A 533 71.84 -45.10 39.30
N GLU A 534 72.37 -46.30 39.50
CA GLU A 534 73.78 -46.66 39.30
C GLU A 534 73.93 -48.02 38.56
N PRO A 535 73.53 -48.13 37.28
CA PRO A 535 73.74 -49.36 36.50
C PRO A 535 75.23 -49.74 36.47
N GLU A 536 75.56 -50.98 36.85
CA GLU A 536 76.95 -51.44 37.03
C GLU A 536 77.80 -50.57 37.98
N GLY A 537 77.16 -49.81 38.87
CA GLY A 537 77.82 -48.84 39.76
C GLY A 537 78.19 -47.51 39.09
N ILE A 538 77.81 -47.29 37.83
CA ILE A 538 78.02 -46.03 37.12
C ILE A 538 76.78 -45.14 37.33
N PRO A 539 76.90 -43.91 37.86
CA PRO A 539 75.75 -43.00 37.97
C PRO A 539 75.07 -42.84 36.61
N LEU A 540 73.73 -42.89 36.54
CA LEU A 540 73.00 -42.86 35.27
C LEU A 540 73.35 -41.65 34.38
N GLY A 541 73.69 -40.50 34.97
CA GLY A 541 74.15 -39.31 34.23
C GLY A 541 75.56 -39.43 33.60
N ASP A 542 76.31 -40.48 33.92
CA ASP A 542 77.58 -40.87 33.30
C ASP A 542 77.41 -41.97 32.25
N VAL A 543 76.21 -42.55 32.11
CA VAL A 543 75.89 -43.53 31.07
C VAL A 543 75.44 -42.78 29.81
N PRO A 544 75.96 -43.10 28.61
CA PRO A 544 75.66 -42.41 27.36
C PRO A 544 74.27 -42.78 26.79
N VAL A 545 73.22 -42.70 27.61
CA VAL A 545 71.84 -43.02 27.20
C VAL A 545 71.27 -41.99 26.22
N ASP A 546 71.75 -40.74 26.28
CA ASP A 546 71.34 -39.67 25.38
C ASP A 546 72.00 -39.76 24.01
N GLU A 547 73.16 -40.40 23.87
CA GLU A 547 73.78 -40.66 22.57
C GLU A 547 73.32 -41.99 21.92
N ASP A 548 72.69 -42.90 22.68
CA ASP A 548 72.27 -44.20 22.18
C ASP A 548 70.95 -44.16 21.40
N ALA A 549 71.03 -44.38 20.09
CA ALA A 549 69.88 -44.33 19.19
C ALA A 549 68.83 -45.43 19.48
N ASP A 550 69.28 -46.61 19.91
CA ASP A 550 68.38 -47.71 20.29
C ASP A 550 67.62 -47.39 21.57
N PHE A 551 68.30 -46.83 22.58
CA PHE A 551 67.69 -46.35 23.82
C PHE A 551 66.61 -45.29 23.54
N LYS A 552 66.94 -44.24 22.77
CA LYS A 552 65.98 -43.20 22.37
C LYS A 552 64.78 -43.77 21.61
N ARG A 553 64.99 -44.74 20.71
CA ARG A 553 63.89 -45.43 20.01
C ARG A 553 62.99 -46.18 20.99
N MET A 554 63.56 -46.89 21.96
CA MET A 554 62.81 -47.62 22.99
C MET A 554 62.05 -46.65 23.93
N GLU A 555 62.63 -45.50 24.30
CA GLU A 555 61.93 -44.45 25.05
C GLU A 555 60.70 -43.93 24.29
N GLY A 556 60.85 -43.65 22.99
CA GLY A 556 59.73 -43.26 22.13
C GLY A 556 58.64 -44.34 22.03
N GLN A 557 59.02 -45.61 21.94
CA GLN A 557 58.07 -46.74 21.97
C GLN A 557 57.36 -46.86 23.32
N LEU A 558 58.08 -46.69 24.43
CA LEU A 558 57.51 -46.70 25.78
C LEU A 558 56.46 -45.59 25.94
N ARG A 559 56.72 -44.38 25.41
CA ARG A 559 55.74 -43.28 25.37
C ARG A 559 54.49 -43.67 24.57
N LYS A 560 54.65 -44.22 23.37
CA LYS A 560 53.54 -44.71 22.52
C LYS A 560 52.70 -45.80 23.19
N LEU A 561 53.35 -46.74 23.87
CA LEU A 561 52.66 -47.77 24.67
C LEU A 561 51.91 -47.14 25.86
N SER A 562 52.51 -46.12 26.48
CA SER A 562 51.94 -45.39 27.62
C SER A 562 50.72 -44.52 27.30
N ARG A 563 50.42 -44.26 26.02
CA ARG A 563 49.17 -43.57 25.63
C ARG A 563 47.91 -44.38 25.96
N ASP A 564 48.02 -45.71 25.98
CA ASP A 564 46.92 -46.63 26.31
C ASP A 564 47.31 -47.58 27.45
N ARG A 565 47.64 -46.98 28.61
CA ARG A 565 48.10 -47.69 29.81
C ARG A 565 47.16 -48.81 30.27
N ARG A 566 45.86 -48.69 30.02
CA ARG A 566 44.85 -49.66 30.48
C ARG A 566 44.94 -51.00 29.74
N ARG A 567 45.36 -51.00 28.47
CA ARG A 567 45.40 -52.21 27.63
C ARG A 567 46.81 -52.81 27.48
N LYS A 568 47.86 -52.03 27.75
CA LYS A 568 49.25 -52.37 27.42
C LYS A 568 50.18 -52.51 28.64
N GLY A 569 49.63 -52.73 29.83
CA GLY A 569 50.38 -52.82 31.09
C GLY A 569 51.60 -53.76 31.05
N PRO A 570 51.46 -55.04 30.64
CA PRO A 570 52.59 -55.96 30.54
C PRO A 570 53.67 -55.48 29.56
N ALA A 571 53.28 -55.07 28.35
CA ALA A 571 54.21 -54.55 27.35
C ALA A 571 54.95 -53.28 27.80
N ILE A 572 54.33 -52.44 28.64
CA ILE A 572 55.00 -51.29 29.27
C ILE A 572 56.06 -51.75 30.27
N SER A 573 55.77 -52.80 31.04
CA SER A 573 56.73 -53.39 31.99
C SER A 573 57.92 -54.01 31.26
N ASP A 574 57.66 -54.83 30.23
CA ASP A 574 58.70 -55.49 29.43
C ASP A 574 59.61 -54.44 28.73
N MET A 575 59.00 -53.35 28.24
CA MET A 575 59.75 -52.24 27.62
C MET A 575 60.59 -51.48 28.64
N ARG A 576 60.10 -51.30 29.88
CA ARG A 576 60.89 -50.70 30.97
C ARG A 576 62.07 -51.59 31.35
N GLU A 577 61.86 -52.88 31.48
CA GLU A 577 62.94 -53.85 31.73
C GLU A 577 64.00 -53.80 30.61
N SER A 578 63.56 -53.82 29.35
CA SER A 578 64.46 -53.71 28.18
C SER A 578 65.26 -52.41 28.16
N LEU A 579 64.65 -51.29 28.58
CA LEU A 579 65.34 -50.01 28.73
C LEU A 579 66.37 -50.06 29.86
N ASN A 580 66.04 -50.67 31.00
CA ASN A 580 66.98 -50.82 32.11
C ASN A 580 68.16 -51.71 31.71
N ASP A 581 67.91 -52.85 31.05
CA ASP A 581 68.95 -53.74 30.53
C ASP A 581 69.87 -53.01 29.55
N ARG A 582 69.32 -52.18 28.64
CA ARG A 582 70.13 -51.37 27.73
C ARG A 582 70.98 -50.35 28.47
N ALA A 583 70.46 -49.71 29.52
CA ALA A 583 71.25 -48.81 30.37
C ALA A 583 72.43 -49.55 31.03
N HIS A 584 72.22 -50.78 31.51
CA HIS A 584 73.28 -51.66 32.02
C HIS A 584 74.32 -52.02 30.95
N GLU A 585 73.90 -52.38 29.74
CA GLU A 585 74.83 -52.67 28.64
C GLU A 585 75.69 -51.45 28.27
N LEU A 586 75.11 -50.25 28.24
CA LEU A 586 75.85 -49.02 28.02
C LEU A 586 76.80 -48.71 29.19
N ALA A 587 76.38 -48.96 30.43
CA ALA A 587 77.23 -48.80 31.61
C ALA A 587 78.44 -49.76 31.58
N LYS A 588 78.29 -51.00 31.09
CA LYS A 588 79.42 -51.94 30.90
C LYS A 588 80.47 -51.40 29.94
N VAL A 589 80.07 -50.68 28.90
CA VAL A 589 81.01 -50.01 27.98
C VAL A 589 81.79 -48.93 28.72
N VAL A 590 81.13 -48.13 29.58
CA VAL A 590 81.80 -47.12 30.40
C VAL A 590 82.79 -47.77 31.39
N VAL A 591 82.39 -48.86 32.04
CA VAL A 591 83.24 -49.66 32.93
C VAL A 591 84.50 -50.14 32.20
N ALA A 592 84.35 -50.65 30.98
CA ALA A 592 85.47 -51.10 30.14
C ALA A 592 86.40 -49.92 29.73
N ASP A 593 85.84 -48.74 29.48
CA ASP A 593 86.59 -47.55 29.11
C ASP A 593 87.41 -46.96 30.27
N ASP A 594 86.89 -47.02 31.50
CA ASP A 594 87.61 -46.59 32.69
C ASP A 594 88.91 -47.36 32.89
N VAL A 595 88.84 -48.69 32.71
CA VAL A 595 89.99 -49.60 32.88
C VAL A 595 90.91 -49.62 31.66
N ARG A 596 90.50 -49.07 30.51
CA ARG A 596 91.26 -49.09 29.26
C ARG A 596 92.65 -48.47 29.39
N CYS A 597 92.80 -47.43 30.23
CA CYS A 597 94.09 -46.76 30.44
C CYS A 597 94.96 -47.40 31.53
N LEU A 598 94.49 -48.48 32.18
CA LEU A 598 95.24 -49.21 33.19
C LEU A 598 96.17 -50.25 32.54
N LYS A 599 97.19 -50.68 33.28
CA LYS A 599 98.08 -51.75 32.82
C LYS A 599 97.32 -53.06 32.65
N ASP A 600 97.71 -53.89 31.68
CA ASP A 600 97.02 -55.15 31.38
C ASP A 600 97.00 -56.14 32.55
N ALA A 601 98.03 -56.12 33.41
CA ALA A 601 98.04 -56.92 34.63
C ALA A 601 98.69 -56.17 35.80
N TYR A 602 98.18 -56.43 37.01
CA TYR A 602 98.74 -55.98 38.27
C TYR A 602 99.08 -57.20 39.13
N ARG A 603 100.36 -57.35 39.51
CA ARG A 603 100.84 -58.50 40.32
C ARG A 603 100.47 -59.88 39.74
N GLY A 604 100.37 -59.99 38.42
CA GLY A 604 100.03 -61.23 37.71
C GLY A 604 98.54 -61.51 37.51
N ILE A 605 97.65 -60.65 38.01
CA ILE A 605 96.20 -60.73 37.78
C ILE A 605 95.85 -59.81 36.61
N GLN A 606 95.11 -60.34 35.62
CA GLN A 606 94.65 -59.55 34.47
C GLN A 606 93.66 -58.48 34.95
N LYS A 607 93.66 -57.30 34.34
CA LYS A 607 92.82 -56.17 34.76
C LYS A 607 91.33 -56.48 34.72
N GLU A 608 90.89 -57.36 33.82
CA GLU A 608 89.51 -57.82 33.68
C GLU A 608 89.06 -58.66 34.90
N ASP A 609 89.97 -59.42 35.51
CA ASP A 609 89.68 -60.29 36.66
C ASP A 609 89.63 -59.52 37.99
N LEU A 610 90.17 -58.30 38.02
CA LEU A 610 90.25 -57.47 39.24
C LEU A 610 88.87 -56.92 39.67
N ASN A 611 87.85 -56.94 38.81
CA ASN A 611 86.50 -56.45 39.10
C ASN A 611 86.50 -55.06 39.78
N LEU A 612 87.33 -54.14 39.27
CA LEU A 612 87.69 -52.91 39.97
C LEU A 612 86.49 -52.04 40.35
N HIS A 613 85.42 -52.03 39.55
CA HIS A 613 84.20 -51.26 39.83
C HIS A 613 83.33 -51.82 40.96
N LYS A 614 83.61 -53.02 41.48
CA LYS A 614 83.01 -53.53 42.73
C LYS A 614 83.63 -52.90 43.97
N ASP A 615 84.86 -52.37 43.84
CA ASP A 615 85.52 -51.64 44.91
C ASP A 615 85.02 -50.19 44.95
N LYS A 616 84.64 -49.73 46.14
CA LYS A 616 84.04 -48.40 46.33
C LYS A 616 85.03 -47.29 46.02
N ASP A 617 86.28 -47.44 46.46
CA ASP A 617 87.31 -46.41 46.32
C ASP A 617 87.72 -46.24 44.85
N PHE A 618 87.89 -47.37 44.14
CA PHE A 618 88.16 -47.34 42.70
C PHE A 618 87.01 -46.70 41.93
N ARG A 619 85.76 -47.05 42.24
CA ARG A 619 84.57 -46.47 41.60
C ARG A 619 84.48 -44.96 41.81
N GLU A 620 84.74 -44.47 43.03
CA GLU A 620 84.78 -43.04 43.31
C GLU A 620 85.89 -42.32 42.52
N LEU A 621 87.07 -42.93 42.38
CA LEU A 621 88.15 -42.37 41.54
C LEU A 621 87.80 -42.35 40.05
N ALA A 622 87.14 -43.40 39.55
CA ALA A 622 86.66 -43.45 38.17
C ALA A 622 85.58 -42.39 37.90
N ASN A 623 84.61 -42.22 38.82
CA ASN A 623 83.61 -41.15 38.79
C ASN A 623 84.26 -39.76 38.78
N GLN A 624 85.27 -39.52 39.64
CA GLN A 624 86.00 -38.25 39.69
C GLN A 624 86.73 -37.97 38.37
N ARG A 625 87.36 -38.99 37.78
CA ARG A 625 88.04 -38.87 36.48
C ARG A 625 87.07 -38.52 35.36
N ARG A 626 85.90 -39.15 35.31
CA ARG A 626 84.84 -38.80 34.33
C ARG A 626 84.36 -37.38 34.53
N THR A 627 84.09 -36.99 35.77
CA THR A 627 83.66 -35.63 36.11
C THR A 627 84.69 -34.57 35.72
N ALA A 628 85.98 -34.84 35.95
CA ALA A 628 87.08 -33.97 35.52
C ALA A 628 87.16 -33.88 33.98
N SER A 629 87.03 -35.03 33.28
CA SER A 629 87.05 -35.10 31.82
C SER A 629 85.86 -34.37 31.17
N LYS A 630 84.69 -34.36 31.82
CA LYS A 630 83.52 -33.57 31.41
C LYS A 630 83.75 -32.07 31.57
N LYS A 631 84.41 -31.63 32.66
CA LYS A 631 84.73 -30.20 32.89
C LYS A 631 85.77 -29.64 31.90
N ASP A 632 86.70 -30.47 31.42
CA ASP A 632 87.70 -30.09 30.43
C ASP A 632 87.21 -30.24 28.96
N SER A 633 85.99 -30.75 28.76
CA SER A 633 85.37 -30.83 27.43
C SER A 633 84.87 -29.44 26.95
N PRO A 634 85.05 -29.07 25.66
CA PRO A 634 84.71 -27.74 25.15
C PRO A 634 83.24 -27.34 25.32
N CYS A 635 82.33 -28.32 25.42
CA CYS A 635 80.89 -28.10 25.56
C CYS A 635 80.45 -27.52 26.92
N CYS A 636 81.22 -27.69 28.00
CA CYS A 636 80.82 -27.19 29.32
C CYS A 636 81.10 -25.69 29.55
N ARG A 637 81.71 -24.97 28.60
CA ARG A 637 81.94 -23.52 28.73
C ARG A 637 80.71 -22.65 28.42
N ASN A 638 79.62 -23.20 27.89
CA ASN A 638 78.46 -22.43 27.42
C ASN A 638 77.14 -22.68 28.17
N CYS A 639 77.12 -23.35 29.33
CA CYS A 639 75.89 -23.59 30.10
C CYS A 639 75.72 -22.70 31.36
N HIS A 640 76.41 -21.56 31.41
CA HIS A 640 76.07 -20.47 32.33
C HIS A 640 75.78 -19.20 31.53
N TYR A 641 74.55 -19.09 31.03
CA TYR A 641 73.80 -17.83 30.91
C TYR A 641 72.31 -18.14 30.84
#